data_AF-A0A9P3WE05-F1
#
_entry.id   AF-A0A9P3WE05-F1
#
_cell.length_a   1.000
_cell.length_b   1.000
_cell.length_c   1.000
_cell.angle_alpha   90.00
_cell.angle_beta   90.00
_cell.angle_gamma   90.00
#
_symmetry.space_group_name_H-M   'P 1'
#
loop_
_entity.id
_entity.type
_entity.pdbx_description
1 polymer ?
#
loop_
_entity_poly.entity_id
_entity_poly.type
_entity_poly.pdbx_seq_one_letter_code
_entity_poly.pdbx_strand_id
1 'polypeptide(L)'
;MRQKPPRSRNTDSNMPGWTAADLTQLLPGSLWHNRPDARWCASDIAILHDNTQYARPCLFVAIDTETWLRGSGNTGIYAGWKDTHTLLPEQVSRYCGAIVQRKLPGLPPDFPQLVVEDSYQALHLLAEESRRRFNGKLVAITGTVGKTSTKEMLETILTGNLSVITSRGNHNTRTGASVTLARAASNPQAVVMEVAISALWMRNGGIGHRIKPHIVIITEIGMTQVGKNVTTLNDVARYKARISHGLIPGGYAILHRDMAEYATVAARVERDGARIISYGFNPDADVRITAITPEDNGSRVTIAFHQQIVSYRLSVPGNGGALNSVASLIAADLLGISLSQIVAGLEEYRGDGQHLSVTPLALPGGGTATLIDDSYNAEYLSMLNAFAVAAQRARTHGGRIIALLGRIVNLGDQSQAIHRSLAKPLLEAGCQHAFLHGEEMAALHEVLPEATRGGHFLTAQALVDAAVPLLRSGDIVLVKGSVRNSDFRQVVSLLKTRLAAPPALHKGHIARLLINLSTGEQRVTERADSPFTSHYLSQLLLACYIADRLLNKKTTLQTAINVREIAAEILKGNPALALKRGDKLTVKSLLQGMLLHNACDAAINLAEHLAGSSAKALGLLRELSAVIGMPHTHINTVSGRARPGQHSALSDIARLMRHFYVRYPHLLPWFCEHEAVIGERIYRKTGNLHGDGSAWGQFSAGNWGFALQWFAGDLWLACAAGARDAFHLDYLLDELLAQADTAYRPCLSAPAVRQIASPTATLTFLGDTYFGEWYTERRKARGIDDALQRHGYDYSFAAIAPLLRNSDVTLTNVEAALTTDLSASLAGRKPFCLTGDPAASVAALRKQGIDAVALGNNHAMDAGLPGLHSTLKAFREAGIACVGAGINARQAQAPLVVTVGKRTYKIFSAYWYRRYMEEECAFYARPRRAGVACISGGLMEQLRQEKASANPATLIVLAHWGLDYRWTTAGQRILAKQLSDAGADLIIGSGPHMAGEAAQVDQSLVIYSIGNGVFNSNGEYQERGMPAYGFIVRLFVGGTQPHIQLLPIFTDNKKTFWQPRPVNKTEFSALLTHLIQQGMPVIREGETDTGWRALTINNECMLTMPLSECFGES
;
A
#
# COMPACT_ATOMS: atom_id res chain seq x y z
N MET A 1 -39.41 0.77 5.35
CA MET A 1 -40.82 0.51 5.03
C MET A 1 -41.05 -1.00 5.02
N ARG A 2 -41.91 -1.54 5.90
CA ARG A 2 -42.20 -2.98 5.96
C ARG A 2 -43.15 -3.34 4.80
N GLN A 3 -42.67 -4.05 3.79
CA GLN A 3 -43.53 -4.62 2.75
C GLN A 3 -44.44 -5.68 3.37
N LYS A 4 -45.75 -5.53 3.19
CA LYS A 4 -46.75 -6.56 3.51
C LYS A 4 -46.43 -7.84 2.70
N PRO A 5 -46.65 -9.04 3.25
CA PRO A 5 -46.51 -10.27 2.49
C PRO A 5 -47.54 -10.27 1.34
N PRO A 6 -47.19 -10.82 0.16
CA PRO A 6 -48.10 -10.85 -0.98
C PRO A 6 -49.29 -11.75 -0.65
N ARG A 7 -50.51 -11.23 -0.88
CA ARG A 7 -51.73 -12.03 -0.90
C ARG A 7 -51.61 -13.08 -2.00
N SER A 8 -51.98 -14.32 -1.68
CA SER A 8 -52.10 -15.42 -2.64
C SER A 8 -53.01 -15.04 -3.81
N ARG A 9 -52.42 -14.78 -4.97
CA ARG A 9 -53.10 -14.89 -6.26
C ARG A 9 -52.56 -16.12 -6.96
N ASN A 10 -53.33 -17.19 -6.93
CA ASN A 10 -53.53 -18.09 -8.07
C ASN A 10 -54.73 -19.01 -7.77
N THR A 11 -55.82 -18.73 -8.45
CA THR A 11 -57.08 -19.47 -8.45
C THR A 11 -57.23 -20.18 -9.80
N ASP A 12 -56.37 -21.16 -10.06
CA ASP A 12 -56.57 -22.13 -11.13
C ASP A 12 -56.47 -23.53 -10.53
N SER A 13 -57.61 -24.22 -10.41
CA SER A 13 -57.79 -25.53 -9.79
C SER A 13 -57.23 -26.71 -10.61
N ASN A 14 -56.30 -26.44 -11.53
CA ASN A 14 -55.71 -27.40 -12.45
C ASN A 14 -54.16 -27.48 -12.38
N MET A 15 -53.53 -26.83 -11.38
CA MET A 15 -52.08 -26.95 -11.24
C MET A 15 -51.66 -28.33 -10.71
N PRO A 16 -50.81 -29.08 -11.44
CA PRO A 16 -50.29 -30.36 -10.98
C PRO A 16 -49.45 -30.19 -9.71
N GLY A 17 -49.70 -31.03 -8.71
CA GLY A 17 -49.00 -31.04 -7.43
C GLY A 17 -49.72 -31.89 -6.39
N TRP A 18 -49.26 -31.81 -5.15
CA TRP A 18 -49.83 -32.54 -4.02
C TRP A 18 -51.04 -31.84 -3.45
N THR A 19 -52.22 -32.47 -3.54
CA THR A 19 -53.41 -32.04 -2.80
C THR A 19 -53.44 -32.63 -1.39
N ALA A 20 -54.25 -32.06 -0.50
CA ALA A 20 -54.43 -32.63 0.85
C ALA A 20 -54.99 -34.07 0.80
N ALA A 21 -55.83 -34.38 -0.20
CA ALA A 21 -56.36 -35.72 -0.42
C ALA A 21 -55.26 -36.69 -0.86
N ASP A 22 -54.43 -36.31 -1.84
CA ASP A 22 -53.28 -37.11 -2.28
C ASP A 22 -52.35 -37.47 -1.13
N LEU A 23 -52.00 -36.47 -0.30
CA LEU A 23 -51.09 -36.67 0.82
C LEU A 23 -51.67 -37.61 1.88
N THR A 24 -52.97 -37.48 2.18
CA THR A 24 -53.65 -38.37 3.14
C THR A 24 -53.73 -39.80 2.63
N GLN A 25 -53.99 -39.99 1.33
CA GLN A 25 -54.06 -41.31 0.71
C GLN A 25 -52.68 -41.98 0.63
N LEU A 26 -51.64 -41.22 0.27
CA LEU A 26 -50.28 -41.72 0.12
C LEU A 26 -49.61 -42.04 1.46
N LEU A 27 -49.98 -41.32 2.52
CA LEU A 27 -49.38 -41.42 3.85
C LEU A 27 -50.44 -41.95 4.85
N PRO A 28 -50.74 -43.27 4.85
CA PRO A 28 -51.74 -43.84 5.74
C PRO A 28 -51.36 -43.65 7.21
N GLY A 29 -52.35 -43.35 8.05
CA GLY A 29 -52.13 -43.02 9.47
C GLY A 29 -51.69 -41.58 9.74
N SER A 30 -51.54 -40.75 8.70
CA SER A 30 -51.27 -39.33 8.88
C SER A 30 -52.47 -38.54 9.39
N LEU A 31 -52.22 -37.49 10.19
CA LEU A 31 -53.26 -36.64 10.77
C LEU A 31 -53.01 -35.17 10.40
N TRP A 32 -54.00 -34.54 9.77
CA TRP A 32 -53.94 -33.09 9.53
C TRP A 32 -54.26 -32.30 10.79
N HIS A 33 -53.34 -31.42 11.17
CA HIS A 33 -53.62 -30.27 12.01
C HIS A 33 -53.78 -29.04 11.10
N ASN A 34 -54.94 -28.37 11.19
CA ASN A 34 -55.36 -27.29 10.29
C ASN A 34 -55.41 -27.76 8.82
N ARG A 35 -56.27 -28.76 8.55
CA ARG A 35 -56.43 -29.31 7.20
C ARG A 35 -56.79 -28.19 6.22
N PRO A 36 -56.06 -28.04 5.10
CA PRO A 36 -56.32 -26.97 4.16
C PRO A 36 -57.54 -27.28 3.28
N ASP A 37 -58.08 -26.26 2.63
CA ASP A 37 -59.24 -26.40 1.73
C ASP A 37 -58.91 -27.21 0.46
N ALA A 38 -59.93 -27.59 -0.30
CA ALA A 38 -59.78 -28.42 -1.51
C ALA A 38 -58.98 -27.73 -2.65
N ARG A 39 -58.75 -26.41 -2.58
CA ARG A 39 -57.96 -25.67 -3.58
C ARG A 39 -56.48 -25.60 -3.20
N TRP A 40 -56.10 -26.03 -2.00
CA TRP A 40 -54.71 -26.08 -1.59
C TRP A 40 -53.93 -27.15 -2.36
N CYS A 41 -52.77 -26.76 -2.86
CA CYS A 41 -51.86 -27.62 -3.60
C CYS A 41 -50.41 -27.23 -3.32
N ALA A 42 -49.53 -28.21 -3.13
CA ALA A 42 -48.09 -28.03 -3.05
C ALA A 42 -47.40 -28.60 -4.30
N SER A 43 -46.73 -27.76 -5.06
CA SER A 43 -46.06 -28.14 -6.32
C SER A 43 -44.53 -28.17 -6.20
N ASP A 44 -44.00 -27.97 -4.99
CA ASP A 44 -42.58 -28.01 -4.66
C ASP A 44 -42.36 -28.57 -3.24
N ILE A 45 -41.16 -29.08 -2.95
CA ILE A 45 -40.80 -29.71 -1.68
C ILE A 45 -39.39 -29.26 -1.22
N ALA A 46 -39.23 -29.04 0.09
CA ALA A 46 -37.96 -28.71 0.72
C ALA A 46 -37.75 -29.47 2.05
N ILE A 47 -36.49 -29.76 2.37
CA ILE A 47 -36.07 -30.40 3.65
C ILE A 47 -35.08 -29.54 4.46
N LEU A 48 -34.56 -28.46 3.86
CA LEU A 48 -33.61 -27.51 4.44
C LEU A 48 -34.01 -26.09 4.02
N HIS A 49 -33.64 -25.10 4.81
CA HIS A 49 -33.80 -23.69 4.46
C HIS A 49 -32.57 -23.22 3.68
N ASP A 50 -32.73 -22.96 2.38
CA ASP A 50 -31.79 -22.13 1.62
C ASP A 50 -32.20 -20.65 1.75
N ASN A 51 -31.36 -19.67 1.42
CA ASN A 51 -31.73 -18.23 1.52
C ASN A 51 -32.60 -17.73 0.36
N THR A 52 -33.23 -18.62 -0.43
CA THR A 52 -33.91 -18.25 -1.70
C THR A 52 -35.43 -18.38 -1.66
N GLN A 53 -36.18 -17.35 -2.06
CA GLN A 53 -37.64 -17.49 -2.17
C GLN A 53 -38.03 -18.55 -3.22
N TYR A 54 -39.02 -19.39 -2.88
CA TYR A 54 -39.52 -20.41 -3.79
C TYR A 54 -40.54 -19.80 -4.76
N ALA A 55 -40.39 -20.07 -6.05
CA ALA A 55 -41.29 -19.58 -7.10
C ALA A 55 -42.66 -20.28 -7.11
N ARG A 56 -42.83 -21.37 -6.36
CA ARG A 56 -44.03 -22.22 -6.32
C ARG A 56 -44.43 -22.53 -4.87
N PRO A 57 -45.71 -22.85 -4.59
CA PRO A 57 -46.15 -23.32 -3.28
C PRO A 57 -45.33 -24.53 -2.82
N CYS A 58 -44.47 -24.31 -1.81
CA CYS A 58 -43.52 -25.29 -1.32
C CYS A 58 -44.00 -25.92 -0.02
N LEU A 59 -44.01 -27.26 0.02
CA LEU A 59 -44.27 -28.05 1.23
C LEU A 59 -42.94 -28.33 1.94
N PHE A 60 -42.86 -28.03 3.24
CA PHE A 60 -41.68 -28.35 4.03
C PHE A 60 -41.79 -29.73 4.66
N VAL A 61 -40.77 -30.57 4.55
CA VAL A 61 -40.72 -31.87 5.24
C VAL A 61 -39.68 -31.76 6.36
N ALA A 62 -40.16 -31.67 7.60
CA ALA A 62 -39.31 -31.55 8.78
C ALA A 62 -38.85 -32.93 9.25
N ILE A 63 -37.56 -33.10 9.51
CA ILE A 63 -36.94 -34.38 9.87
C ILE A 63 -36.03 -34.16 11.08
N ASP A 64 -36.32 -34.85 12.19
CA ASP A 64 -35.45 -34.83 13.36
C ASP A 64 -34.15 -35.62 13.14
N THR A 65 -33.18 -35.44 14.04
CA THR A 65 -31.85 -36.06 13.91
C THR A 65 -31.90 -37.58 13.95
N GLU A 66 -32.72 -38.17 14.82
CA GLU A 66 -32.81 -39.63 14.96
C GLU A 66 -33.37 -40.27 13.69
N THR A 67 -34.47 -39.73 13.18
CA THR A 67 -35.16 -40.20 11.98
C THR A 67 -34.30 -40.00 10.74
N TRP A 68 -33.60 -38.87 10.65
CA TRP A 68 -32.61 -38.64 9.60
C TRP A 68 -31.50 -39.70 9.63
N LEU A 69 -30.90 -39.98 10.78
CA LEU A 69 -29.80 -40.95 10.88
C LEU A 69 -30.28 -42.36 10.55
N ARG A 70 -31.44 -42.77 11.08
CA ARG A 70 -32.07 -44.07 10.80
C ARG A 70 -32.39 -44.23 9.31
N GLY A 71 -33.03 -43.22 8.70
CA GLY A 71 -33.46 -43.27 7.31
C GLY A 71 -32.33 -43.07 6.30
N SER A 72 -31.39 -42.17 6.57
CA SER A 72 -30.26 -41.88 5.66
C SER A 72 -29.12 -42.89 5.78
N GLY A 73 -28.96 -43.54 6.94
CA GLY A 73 -27.82 -44.41 7.23
C GLY A 73 -26.47 -43.68 7.27
N ASN A 74 -26.46 -42.34 7.37
CA ASN A 74 -25.23 -41.55 7.47
C ASN A 74 -24.62 -41.74 8.87
N THR A 75 -23.38 -42.22 8.93
CA THR A 75 -22.58 -42.34 10.16
C THR A 75 -21.23 -41.62 10.00
N GLY A 76 -20.62 -41.16 11.10
CA GLY A 76 -19.30 -40.49 11.09
C GLY A 76 -19.34 -39.01 10.70
N ILE A 77 -18.39 -38.56 9.87
CA ILE A 77 -18.20 -37.13 9.48
C ILE A 77 -19.40 -36.49 8.74
N TYR A 78 -20.37 -37.30 8.29
CA TYR A 78 -21.60 -36.85 7.62
C TYR A 78 -22.84 -36.87 8.55
N ALA A 79 -22.65 -37.04 9.86
CA ALA A 79 -23.72 -37.15 10.86
C ALA A 79 -24.30 -35.82 11.38
N GLY A 80 -23.80 -34.67 10.89
CA GLY A 80 -24.13 -33.33 11.41
C GLY A 80 -25.54 -32.79 11.12
N TRP A 81 -26.57 -33.64 11.10
CA TRP A 81 -27.96 -33.21 10.89
C TRP A 81 -28.56 -32.65 12.19
N LYS A 82 -29.12 -31.44 12.10
CA LYS A 82 -29.85 -30.80 13.19
C LYS A 82 -31.35 -30.91 12.93
N ASP A 83 -32.14 -31.09 13.99
CA ASP A 83 -33.59 -31.19 13.91
C ASP A 83 -34.21 -29.97 13.19
N THR A 84 -34.72 -30.19 11.99
CA THR A 84 -35.25 -29.12 11.13
C THR A 84 -36.65 -28.65 11.54
N HIS A 85 -37.31 -29.32 12.49
CA HIS A 85 -38.57 -28.82 13.07
C HIS A 85 -38.38 -27.46 13.74
N THR A 86 -37.20 -27.24 14.32
CA THR A 86 -36.84 -25.99 15.02
C THR A 86 -36.71 -24.79 14.08
N LEU A 87 -36.51 -25.04 12.78
CA LEU A 87 -36.25 -24.00 11.78
C LEU A 87 -37.54 -23.46 11.15
N LEU A 88 -38.64 -24.24 11.21
CA LEU A 88 -39.90 -23.89 10.55
C LEU A 88 -40.54 -22.59 11.10
N PRO A 89 -40.59 -22.32 12.42
CA PRO A 89 -41.23 -21.11 12.95
C PRO A 89 -40.63 -19.80 12.44
N GLU A 90 -39.30 -19.72 12.30
CA GLU A 90 -38.61 -18.51 11.85
C GLU A 90 -38.87 -18.17 10.38
N GLN A 91 -39.30 -19.15 9.58
CA GLN A 91 -39.42 -19.01 8.12
C GLN A 91 -40.73 -19.56 7.55
N VAL A 92 -41.75 -19.67 8.39
CA VAL A 92 -43.06 -20.28 8.04
C VAL A 92 -43.72 -19.64 6.82
N SER A 93 -43.50 -18.34 6.59
CA SER A 93 -44.05 -17.57 5.47
C SER A 93 -43.57 -18.05 4.09
N ARG A 94 -42.55 -18.91 4.03
CA ARG A 94 -42.00 -19.45 2.77
C ARG A 94 -42.70 -20.71 2.29
N TYR A 95 -43.53 -21.33 3.13
CA TYR A 95 -44.12 -22.63 2.88
C TYR A 95 -45.65 -22.53 2.86
N CYS A 96 -46.29 -23.37 2.06
CA CYS A 96 -47.75 -23.47 2.02
C CYS A 96 -48.31 -24.47 3.05
N GLY A 97 -47.43 -25.24 3.69
CA GLY A 97 -47.74 -26.21 4.74
C GLY A 97 -46.48 -26.99 5.12
N ALA A 98 -46.60 -27.94 6.05
CA ALA A 98 -45.49 -28.84 6.40
C ALA A 98 -45.94 -30.27 6.69
N ILE A 99 -45.08 -31.25 6.35
CA ILE A 99 -45.10 -32.61 6.88
C ILE A 99 -44.16 -32.64 8.09
N VAL A 100 -44.67 -33.02 9.25
CA VAL A 100 -43.96 -32.96 10.54
C VAL A 100 -44.15 -34.25 11.31
N GLN A 101 -43.21 -34.58 12.19
CA GLN A 101 -43.30 -35.79 13.02
C GLN A 101 -44.14 -35.58 14.29
N ARG A 102 -44.34 -34.31 14.63
CA ARG A 102 -45.12 -33.86 15.78
C ARG A 102 -45.73 -32.50 15.48
N LYS A 103 -46.90 -32.22 16.07
CA LYS A 103 -47.52 -30.88 16.00
C LYS A 103 -46.56 -29.83 16.54
N LEU A 104 -46.32 -28.77 15.77
CA LEU A 104 -45.45 -27.67 16.18
C LEU A 104 -46.28 -26.49 16.70
N PRO A 105 -46.03 -26.03 17.95
CA PRO A 105 -46.64 -24.81 18.48
C PRO A 105 -45.98 -23.55 17.89
N GLY A 106 -46.69 -22.41 17.93
CA GLY A 106 -46.15 -21.11 17.51
C GLY A 106 -46.18 -20.82 16.00
N LEU A 107 -46.77 -21.70 15.19
CA LEU A 107 -47.08 -21.45 13.78
C LEU A 107 -48.43 -20.70 13.64
N PRO A 108 -48.69 -20.00 12.52
CA PRO A 108 -49.97 -19.34 12.27
C PRO A 108 -51.16 -20.30 12.46
N PRO A 109 -52.30 -19.85 13.03
CA PRO A 109 -53.43 -20.72 13.36
C PRO A 109 -53.97 -21.55 12.19
N ASP A 110 -53.90 -21.03 10.96
CA ASP A 110 -54.40 -21.70 9.75
C ASP A 110 -53.29 -22.42 8.96
N PHE A 111 -52.07 -22.51 9.48
CA PHE A 111 -50.95 -23.14 8.76
C PHE A 111 -51.11 -24.67 8.72
N PRO A 112 -51.19 -25.28 7.53
CA PRO A 112 -51.41 -26.72 7.40
C PRO A 112 -50.21 -27.55 7.87
N GLN A 113 -50.46 -28.51 8.77
CA GLN A 113 -49.46 -29.45 9.26
C GLN A 113 -49.99 -30.88 9.11
N LEU A 114 -49.32 -31.70 8.31
CA LEU A 114 -49.59 -33.13 8.21
C LEU A 114 -48.64 -33.88 9.15
N VAL A 115 -49.19 -34.41 10.24
CA VAL A 115 -48.42 -35.17 11.23
C VAL A 115 -48.28 -36.61 10.76
N VAL A 116 -47.04 -37.11 10.69
CA VAL A 116 -46.68 -38.48 10.29
C VAL A 116 -45.75 -39.11 11.32
N GLU A 117 -45.68 -40.44 11.39
CA GLU A 117 -44.75 -41.13 12.30
C GLU A 117 -43.28 -40.98 11.84
N ASP A 118 -43.02 -41.17 10.55
CA ASP A 118 -41.68 -41.09 9.95
C ASP A 118 -41.68 -40.18 8.71
N SER A 119 -41.14 -38.97 8.88
CA SER A 119 -41.10 -37.97 7.81
C SER A 119 -40.04 -38.26 6.74
N TYR A 120 -39.01 -39.07 7.05
CA TYR A 120 -38.05 -39.53 6.06
C TYR A 120 -38.70 -40.56 5.12
N GLN A 121 -39.47 -41.48 5.68
CA GLN A 121 -40.26 -42.43 4.90
C GLN A 121 -41.34 -41.71 4.08
N ALA A 122 -42.00 -40.69 4.64
CA ALA A 122 -42.94 -39.86 3.91
C ALA A 122 -42.28 -39.19 2.68
N LEU A 123 -41.06 -38.65 2.81
CA LEU A 123 -40.30 -38.10 1.69
C LEU A 123 -40.01 -39.15 0.61
N HIS A 124 -39.71 -40.40 1.00
CA HIS A 124 -39.47 -41.49 0.06
C HIS A 124 -40.72 -41.89 -0.71
N LEU A 125 -41.86 -42.04 -0.04
CA LEU A 125 -43.16 -42.27 -0.69
C LEU A 125 -43.52 -41.09 -1.62
N LEU A 126 -43.22 -39.87 -1.15
CA LEU A 126 -43.05 -38.61 -1.91
C LEU A 126 -42.47 -38.83 -3.31
N ALA A 127 -41.22 -39.25 -3.31
CA ALA A 127 -40.40 -39.43 -4.49
C ALA A 127 -40.91 -40.54 -5.40
N GLU A 128 -41.32 -41.68 -4.83
CA GLU A 128 -41.77 -42.85 -5.58
C GLU A 128 -43.09 -42.57 -6.33
N GLU A 129 -44.07 -41.99 -5.64
CA GLU A 129 -45.35 -41.66 -6.24
C GLU A 129 -45.21 -40.50 -7.25
N SER A 130 -44.37 -39.50 -6.97
CA SER A 130 -44.02 -38.47 -7.96
C SER A 130 -43.44 -39.09 -9.22
N ARG A 131 -42.49 -40.03 -9.08
CA ARG A 131 -41.87 -40.69 -10.24
C ARG A 131 -42.88 -41.55 -10.99
N ARG A 132 -43.84 -42.18 -10.31
CA ARG A 132 -44.91 -42.97 -10.94
C ARG A 132 -45.86 -42.10 -11.76
N ARG A 133 -46.21 -40.91 -11.27
CA ARG A 133 -47.07 -39.93 -11.96
C ARG A 133 -46.35 -39.16 -13.07
N PHE A 134 -45.02 -39.12 -13.03
CA PHE A 134 -44.18 -38.33 -13.92
C PHE A 134 -44.17 -38.87 -15.36
N ASN A 135 -44.64 -38.04 -16.29
CA ASN A 135 -44.74 -38.35 -17.72
C ASN A 135 -43.64 -37.66 -18.56
N GLY A 136 -42.86 -36.76 -17.97
CA GLY A 136 -41.76 -36.07 -18.65
C GLY A 136 -40.51 -36.93 -18.85
N LYS A 137 -39.43 -36.29 -19.30
CA LYS A 137 -38.11 -36.93 -19.49
C LYS A 137 -37.17 -36.63 -18.32
N LEU A 138 -36.38 -37.62 -17.92
CA LEU A 138 -35.44 -37.49 -16.79
C LEU A 138 -34.01 -37.70 -17.25
N VAL A 139 -33.15 -36.73 -16.96
CA VAL A 139 -31.70 -36.76 -17.19
C VAL A 139 -30.99 -36.92 -15.87
N ALA A 140 -30.16 -37.97 -15.73
CA ALA A 140 -29.39 -38.22 -14.53
C ALA A 140 -27.88 -38.12 -14.82
N ILE A 141 -27.18 -37.29 -14.06
CA ILE A 141 -25.78 -36.91 -14.33
C ILE A 141 -24.90 -37.41 -13.18
N THR A 142 -23.84 -38.14 -13.51
CA THR A 142 -22.78 -38.49 -12.56
C THR A 142 -21.40 -38.33 -13.18
N GLY A 143 -20.37 -38.43 -12.35
CA GLY A 143 -18.97 -38.23 -12.72
C GLY A 143 -18.13 -37.81 -11.52
N THR A 144 -16.82 -37.87 -11.64
CA THR A 144 -15.89 -37.38 -10.62
C THR A 144 -15.87 -35.85 -10.63
N VAL A 145 -15.68 -35.24 -11.80
CA VAL A 145 -15.75 -33.79 -12.04
C VAL A 145 -16.84 -33.45 -13.07
N GLY A 146 -17.25 -32.18 -13.19
CA GLY A 146 -18.14 -31.70 -14.25
C GLY A 146 -19.66 -31.89 -14.06
N LYS A 147 -20.10 -32.62 -13.03
CA LYS A 147 -21.53 -32.88 -12.75
C LYS A 147 -22.38 -31.61 -12.62
N THR A 148 -22.01 -30.73 -11.71
CA THR A 148 -22.77 -29.51 -11.39
C THR A 148 -22.79 -28.56 -12.59
N SER A 149 -21.64 -28.34 -13.23
CA SER A 149 -21.56 -27.52 -14.45
C SER A 149 -22.42 -28.07 -15.59
N THR A 150 -22.40 -29.39 -15.82
CA THR A 150 -23.25 -30.03 -16.85
C THR A 150 -24.75 -29.87 -16.52
N LYS A 151 -25.12 -30.05 -15.24
CA LYS A 151 -26.49 -29.84 -14.75
C LYS A 151 -26.93 -28.40 -14.97
N GLU A 152 -26.08 -27.43 -14.68
CA GLU A 152 -26.39 -25.99 -14.82
C GLU A 152 -26.48 -25.56 -16.27
N MET A 153 -25.53 -25.97 -17.12
CA MET A 153 -25.61 -25.71 -18.56
C MET A 153 -26.90 -26.28 -19.15
N LEU A 154 -27.27 -27.50 -18.77
CA LEU A 154 -28.52 -28.12 -19.20
C LEU A 154 -29.75 -27.39 -18.62
N GLU A 155 -29.70 -26.96 -17.36
CA GLU A 155 -30.75 -26.14 -16.76
C GLU A 155 -30.98 -24.83 -17.52
N THR A 156 -29.90 -24.12 -17.88
CA THR A 156 -29.97 -22.87 -18.66
C THR A 156 -30.57 -23.12 -20.05
N ILE A 157 -30.11 -24.16 -20.76
CA ILE A 157 -30.67 -24.54 -22.06
C ILE A 157 -32.17 -24.85 -21.93
N LEU A 158 -32.57 -25.65 -20.94
CA LEU A 158 -33.94 -26.17 -20.88
C LEU A 158 -34.94 -25.17 -20.29
N THR A 159 -34.57 -24.31 -19.33
CA THR A 159 -35.52 -23.42 -18.62
C THR A 159 -36.20 -22.42 -19.55
N GLY A 160 -35.53 -21.99 -20.62
CA GLY A 160 -36.13 -21.12 -21.65
C GLY A 160 -37.09 -21.84 -22.61
N ASN A 161 -37.13 -23.18 -22.60
CA ASN A 161 -37.79 -23.98 -23.62
C ASN A 161 -38.81 -24.99 -23.07
N LEU A 162 -38.63 -25.46 -21.82
CA LEU A 162 -39.46 -26.48 -21.17
C LEU A 162 -39.76 -26.10 -19.72
N SER A 163 -40.81 -26.69 -19.16
CA SER A 163 -40.96 -26.77 -17.70
C SER A 163 -39.94 -27.78 -17.13
N VAL A 164 -39.03 -27.31 -16.28
CA VAL A 164 -37.88 -28.09 -15.78
C VAL A 164 -37.84 -28.11 -14.25
N ILE A 165 -37.39 -29.23 -13.68
CA ILE A 165 -36.95 -29.31 -12.29
C ILE A 165 -35.53 -29.84 -12.22
N THR A 166 -34.68 -29.15 -11.45
CA THR A 166 -33.27 -29.49 -11.28
C THR A 166 -32.91 -29.77 -9.81
N SER A 167 -31.83 -30.53 -9.59
CA SER A 167 -31.25 -30.67 -8.24
C SER A 167 -30.82 -29.31 -7.69
N ARG A 168 -31.25 -28.98 -6.46
CA ARG A 168 -30.87 -27.76 -5.73
C ARG A 168 -29.56 -27.95 -4.96
N GLY A 169 -28.62 -27.02 -5.11
CA GLY A 169 -27.36 -27.03 -4.39
C GLY A 169 -26.67 -28.41 -4.44
N ASN A 170 -26.21 -28.91 -3.29
CA ASN A 170 -25.53 -30.20 -3.18
C ASN A 170 -26.49 -31.38 -2.91
N HIS A 171 -27.74 -31.33 -3.39
CA HIS A 171 -28.72 -32.43 -3.27
C HIS A 171 -28.43 -33.61 -4.23
N ASN A 172 -27.20 -34.12 -4.21
CA ASN A 172 -26.74 -35.21 -5.08
C ASN A 172 -26.61 -36.56 -4.35
N THR A 173 -26.90 -36.62 -3.06
CA THR A 173 -26.92 -37.85 -2.26
C THR A 173 -28.23 -38.62 -2.48
N ARG A 174 -28.36 -39.83 -1.91
CA ARG A 174 -29.60 -40.62 -1.96
C ARG A 174 -30.84 -39.82 -1.52
N THR A 175 -30.71 -39.11 -0.41
CA THR A 175 -31.81 -38.27 0.10
C THR A 175 -32.04 -37.07 -0.81
N GLY A 176 -30.98 -36.38 -1.26
CA GLY A 176 -31.11 -35.23 -2.16
C GLY A 176 -31.76 -35.57 -3.51
N ALA A 177 -31.45 -36.74 -4.07
CA ALA A 177 -32.11 -37.26 -5.27
C ALA A 177 -33.60 -37.52 -5.02
N SER A 178 -33.96 -38.05 -3.85
CA SER A 178 -35.36 -38.27 -3.46
C SER A 178 -36.13 -36.95 -3.33
N VAL A 179 -35.51 -35.90 -2.75
CA VAL A 179 -36.10 -34.56 -2.71
C VAL A 179 -36.35 -34.04 -4.13
N THR A 180 -35.36 -34.17 -5.02
CA THR A 180 -35.50 -33.71 -6.41
C THR A 180 -36.64 -34.45 -7.14
N LEU A 181 -36.76 -35.77 -6.94
CA LEU A 181 -37.88 -36.55 -7.49
C LEU A 181 -39.22 -36.14 -6.91
N ALA A 182 -39.32 -35.91 -5.60
CA ALA A 182 -40.59 -35.54 -4.96
C ALA A 182 -41.13 -34.19 -5.47
N ARG A 183 -40.24 -33.29 -5.92
CA ARG A 183 -40.61 -32.03 -6.57
C ARG A 183 -41.24 -32.23 -7.96
N ALA A 184 -40.96 -33.36 -8.61
CA ALA A 184 -41.55 -33.71 -9.91
C ALA A 184 -43.06 -34.02 -9.86
N ALA A 185 -43.70 -33.94 -8.68
CA ALA A 185 -45.16 -33.96 -8.54
C ALA A 185 -45.88 -32.88 -9.35
N SER A 186 -45.20 -31.77 -9.66
CA SER A 186 -45.70 -30.76 -10.61
C SER A 186 -45.64 -31.19 -12.09
N ASN A 187 -45.24 -32.43 -12.35
CA ASN A 187 -45.16 -33.08 -13.66
C ASN A 187 -44.48 -32.21 -14.74
N PRO A 188 -43.22 -31.77 -14.53
CA PRO A 188 -42.50 -30.97 -15.51
C PRO A 188 -42.23 -31.76 -16.80
N GLN A 189 -41.96 -31.08 -17.91
CA GLN A 189 -41.54 -31.73 -19.15
C GLN A 189 -40.17 -32.39 -19.03
N ALA A 190 -39.27 -31.83 -18.20
CA ALA A 190 -37.96 -32.41 -17.93
C ALA A 190 -37.55 -32.35 -16.44
N VAL A 191 -36.80 -33.36 -15.98
CA VAL A 191 -36.13 -33.38 -14.69
C VAL A 191 -34.64 -33.62 -14.90
N VAL A 192 -33.78 -32.75 -14.38
CA VAL A 192 -32.31 -32.90 -14.46
C VAL A 192 -31.76 -33.09 -13.05
N MET A 193 -31.12 -34.23 -12.79
CA MET A 193 -30.59 -34.53 -11.47
C MET A 193 -29.11 -34.86 -11.45
N GLU A 194 -28.42 -34.30 -10.47
CA GLU A 194 -27.05 -34.68 -10.14
C GLU A 194 -27.07 -35.86 -9.18
N VAL A 195 -26.25 -36.88 -9.44
CA VAL A 195 -26.14 -38.09 -8.62
C VAL A 195 -24.68 -38.34 -8.23
N ALA A 196 -24.39 -38.28 -6.94
CA ALA A 196 -23.09 -38.61 -6.36
C ALA A 196 -22.88 -40.13 -6.27
N ILE A 197 -21.62 -40.55 -6.19
CA ILE A 197 -21.28 -41.99 -6.05
C ILE A 197 -21.86 -42.61 -4.77
N SER A 198 -22.02 -41.82 -3.70
CA SER A 198 -22.67 -42.25 -2.45
C SER A 198 -24.15 -42.62 -2.62
N ALA A 199 -24.81 -42.16 -3.68
CA ALA A 199 -26.16 -42.57 -4.02
C ALA A 199 -26.21 -43.91 -4.79
N LEU A 200 -25.08 -44.37 -5.33
CA LEU A 200 -24.98 -45.53 -6.23
C LEU A 200 -24.27 -46.75 -5.60
N TRP A 201 -23.51 -46.55 -4.53
CA TRP A 201 -22.63 -47.57 -3.94
C TRP A 201 -23.30 -48.80 -3.30
N MET A 202 -24.60 -48.75 -2.97
CA MET A 202 -25.30 -49.83 -2.27
C MET A 202 -25.39 -51.11 -3.13
N ARG A 203 -25.33 -52.29 -2.50
CA ARG A 203 -25.30 -53.59 -3.19
C ARG A 203 -26.50 -53.82 -4.13
N ASN A 204 -27.68 -53.30 -3.79
CA ASN A 204 -28.91 -53.45 -4.57
C ASN A 204 -29.08 -52.38 -5.68
N GLY A 205 -27.99 -51.78 -6.18
CA GLY A 205 -28.04 -50.79 -7.27
C GLY A 205 -28.29 -49.32 -6.86
N GLY A 206 -28.49 -49.04 -5.57
CA GLY A 206 -28.65 -47.68 -5.05
C GLY A 206 -29.91 -46.97 -5.57
N ILE A 207 -29.83 -45.64 -5.79
CA ILE A 207 -30.98 -44.84 -6.28
C ILE A 207 -31.28 -45.10 -7.78
N GLY A 208 -30.36 -45.74 -8.53
CA GLY A 208 -30.45 -45.92 -9.99
C GLY A 208 -31.76 -46.59 -10.45
N HIS A 209 -32.17 -47.68 -9.79
CA HIS A 209 -33.44 -48.37 -10.10
C HIS A 209 -34.69 -47.54 -9.78
N ARG A 210 -34.59 -46.52 -8.91
CA ARG A 210 -35.73 -45.70 -8.49
C ARG A 210 -35.95 -44.49 -9.39
N ILE A 211 -34.88 -43.84 -9.84
CA ILE A 211 -34.97 -42.62 -10.67
C ILE A 211 -35.50 -42.90 -12.09
N LYS A 212 -35.26 -44.11 -12.61
CA LYS A 212 -35.67 -44.55 -13.95
C LYS A 212 -35.40 -43.50 -15.06
N PRO A 213 -34.12 -43.18 -15.34
CA PRO A 213 -33.75 -42.10 -16.25
C PRO A 213 -34.10 -42.45 -17.71
N HIS A 214 -34.28 -41.40 -18.50
CA HIS A 214 -34.37 -41.47 -19.96
C HIS A 214 -33.01 -41.28 -20.61
N ILE A 215 -32.19 -40.42 -19.99
CA ILE A 215 -30.83 -40.11 -20.42
C ILE A 215 -29.95 -40.20 -19.17
N VAL A 216 -28.84 -40.92 -19.26
CA VAL A 216 -27.77 -40.86 -18.26
C VAL A 216 -26.54 -40.21 -18.85
N ILE A 217 -25.89 -39.34 -18.08
CA ILE A 217 -24.63 -38.69 -18.46
C ILE A 217 -23.57 -39.14 -17.46
N ILE A 218 -22.47 -39.67 -17.97
CA ILE A 218 -21.28 -39.96 -17.17
C ILE A 218 -20.15 -39.09 -17.71
N THR A 219 -19.84 -38.01 -16.99
CA THR A 219 -18.94 -36.95 -17.48
C THR A 219 -17.48 -37.39 -17.51
N GLU A 220 -16.92 -37.82 -16.38
CA GLU A 220 -15.51 -38.22 -16.25
C GLU A 220 -15.36 -39.20 -15.08
N ILE A 221 -14.41 -40.14 -15.20
CA ILE A 221 -14.04 -41.08 -14.13
C ILE A 221 -12.67 -40.67 -13.58
N GLY A 222 -12.58 -40.59 -12.26
CA GLY A 222 -11.34 -40.19 -11.59
C GLY A 222 -11.34 -40.65 -10.15
N MET A 223 -10.15 -40.73 -9.57
CA MET A 223 -9.95 -41.33 -8.25
C MET A 223 -10.60 -40.46 -7.17
N THR A 224 -11.53 -41.04 -6.41
CA THR A 224 -12.17 -40.41 -5.25
C THR A 224 -12.40 -41.50 -4.19
N GLN A 225 -11.99 -41.29 -2.93
CA GLN A 225 -12.27 -42.28 -1.89
C GLN A 225 -13.65 -42.04 -1.28
N VAL A 226 -14.52 -43.05 -1.40
CA VAL A 226 -15.81 -43.07 -0.70
C VAL A 226 -15.97 -44.41 0.01
N GLY A 227 -15.27 -44.55 1.14
CA GLY A 227 -15.38 -45.68 2.07
C GLY A 227 -14.49 -46.89 1.77
N LYS A 228 -14.46 -47.85 2.69
CA LYS A 228 -13.58 -49.05 2.67
C LYS A 228 -13.72 -49.95 1.43
N ASN A 229 -14.76 -49.76 0.61
CA ASN A 229 -15.12 -50.63 -0.52
C ASN A 229 -14.82 -50.01 -1.91
N VAL A 230 -14.29 -48.78 -1.98
CA VAL A 230 -13.94 -48.11 -3.24
C VAL A 230 -12.45 -47.79 -3.19
N THR A 231 -11.62 -48.70 -3.70
CA THR A 231 -10.15 -48.61 -3.57
C THR A 231 -9.43 -48.46 -4.91
N THR A 232 -10.13 -48.67 -6.03
CA THR A 232 -9.56 -48.55 -7.38
C THR A 232 -10.41 -47.66 -8.30
N LEU A 233 -9.79 -47.13 -9.36
CA LEU A 233 -10.51 -46.41 -10.42
C LEU A 233 -11.59 -47.27 -11.09
N ASN A 234 -11.31 -48.57 -11.27
CA ASN A 234 -12.29 -49.51 -11.80
C ASN A 234 -13.51 -49.65 -10.87
N ASP A 235 -13.34 -49.58 -9.54
CA ASP A 235 -14.47 -49.54 -8.62
C ASP A 235 -15.32 -48.29 -8.84
N VAL A 236 -14.69 -47.12 -8.95
CA VAL A 236 -15.38 -45.85 -9.22
C VAL A 236 -16.19 -45.93 -10.51
N ALA A 237 -15.60 -46.44 -11.60
CA ALA A 237 -16.28 -46.66 -12.87
C ALA A 237 -17.48 -47.62 -12.72
N ARG A 238 -17.29 -48.77 -12.08
CA ARG A 238 -18.37 -49.76 -11.87
C ARG A 238 -19.52 -49.20 -11.03
N TYR A 239 -19.23 -48.41 -10.00
CA TYR A 239 -20.26 -47.81 -9.16
C TYR A 239 -20.98 -46.66 -9.86
N LYS A 240 -20.28 -45.78 -10.58
CA LYS A 240 -20.91 -44.67 -11.33
C LYS A 240 -21.77 -45.17 -12.48
N ALA A 241 -21.34 -46.22 -13.18
CA ALA A 241 -22.14 -46.84 -14.24
C ALA A 241 -23.51 -47.36 -13.75
N ARG A 242 -23.67 -47.64 -12.44
CA ARG A 242 -24.96 -48.04 -11.85
C ARG A 242 -26.07 -47.00 -11.96
N ILE A 243 -25.74 -45.76 -12.32
CA ILE A 243 -26.76 -44.76 -12.66
C ILE A 243 -27.72 -45.24 -13.76
N SER A 244 -27.25 -46.15 -14.63
CA SER A 244 -28.01 -46.74 -15.74
C SER A 244 -28.87 -47.95 -15.34
N HIS A 245 -28.77 -48.46 -14.11
CA HIS A 245 -29.51 -49.67 -13.67
C HIS A 245 -31.04 -49.59 -13.81
N GLY A 246 -31.59 -48.39 -13.73
CA GLY A 246 -33.02 -48.15 -13.93
C GLY A 246 -33.37 -47.55 -15.28
N LEU A 247 -32.41 -47.42 -16.20
CA LEU A 247 -32.62 -46.78 -17.50
C LEU A 247 -33.85 -47.39 -18.19
N ILE A 248 -34.73 -46.53 -18.70
CA ILE A 248 -35.91 -47.03 -19.41
C ILE A 248 -35.51 -47.80 -20.68
N PRO A 249 -36.33 -48.75 -21.16
CA PRO A 249 -36.05 -49.43 -22.42
C PRO A 249 -35.82 -48.43 -23.58
N GLY A 250 -34.69 -48.58 -24.28
CA GLY A 250 -34.30 -47.69 -25.37
C GLY A 250 -33.78 -46.30 -24.95
N GLY A 251 -33.51 -46.09 -23.66
CA GLY A 251 -32.89 -44.88 -23.14
C GLY A 251 -31.43 -44.69 -23.61
N TYR A 252 -30.90 -43.49 -23.41
CA TYR A 252 -29.57 -43.11 -23.90
C TYR A 252 -28.54 -42.99 -22.77
N ALA A 253 -27.29 -43.35 -23.06
CA ALA A 253 -26.13 -43.06 -22.24
C ALA A 253 -25.15 -42.16 -22.99
N ILE A 254 -24.92 -40.96 -22.45
CA ILE A 254 -23.97 -39.98 -22.99
C ILE A 254 -22.64 -40.16 -22.24
N LEU A 255 -21.60 -40.56 -22.97
CA LEU A 255 -20.30 -40.95 -22.39
C LEU A 255 -19.15 -40.16 -23.01
N HIS A 256 -18.24 -39.67 -22.17
CA HIS A 256 -16.99 -39.07 -22.64
C HIS A 256 -16.06 -40.13 -23.21
N ARG A 257 -15.76 -40.07 -24.50
CA ARG A 257 -14.96 -41.07 -25.23
C ARG A 257 -13.48 -41.07 -24.83
N ASP A 258 -12.95 -39.94 -24.37
CA ASP A 258 -11.52 -39.82 -24.05
C ASP A 258 -11.17 -40.32 -22.64
N MET A 259 -12.16 -40.68 -21.82
CA MET A 259 -11.91 -41.20 -20.47
C MET A 259 -11.24 -42.58 -20.52
N ALA A 260 -10.28 -42.81 -19.63
CA ALA A 260 -9.50 -44.06 -19.62
C ALA A 260 -10.38 -45.30 -19.39
N GLU A 261 -11.42 -45.17 -18.57
CA GLU A 261 -12.35 -46.24 -18.21
C GLU A 261 -13.52 -46.41 -19.18
N TYR A 262 -13.47 -45.78 -20.37
CA TYR A 262 -14.56 -45.78 -21.34
C TYR A 262 -15.09 -47.19 -21.62
N ALA A 263 -14.22 -48.15 -21.95
CA ALA A 263 -14.62 -49.51 -22.29
C ALA A 263 -15.41 -50.19 -21.15
N THR A 264 -14.97 -50.01 -19.90
CA THR A 264 -15.63 -50.56 -18.72
C THR A 264 -17.01 -49.96 -18.51
N VAL A 265 -17.14 -48.64 -18.66
CA VAL A 265 -18.41 -47.94 -18.47
C VAL A 265 -19.38 -48.27 -19.60
N ALA A 266 -18.92 -48.24 -20.85
CA ALA A 266 -19.70 -48.56 -22.05
C ALA A 266 -20.31 -49.97 -21.96
N ALA A 267 -19.48 -50.99 -21.71
CA ALA A 267 -19.94 -52.37 -21.58
C ALA A 267 -20.98 -52.55 -20.46
N ARG A 268 -20.91 -51.73 -19.40
CA ARG A 268 -21.88 -51.78 -18.31
C ARG A 268 -23.21 -51.15 -18.70
N VAL A 269 -23.21 -49.94 -19.24
CA VAL A 269 -24.45 -49.26 -19.59
C VAL A 269 -25.17 -49.95 -20.76
N GLU A 270 -24.43 -50.57 -21.69
CA GLU A 270 -25.00 -51.42 -22.76
C GLU A 270 -25.72 -52.64 -22.21
N ARG A 271 -25.14 -53.31 -21.20
CA ARG A 271 -25.80 -54.43 -20.49
C ARG A 271 -27.11 -54.00 -19.86
N ASP A 272 -27.18 -52.76 -19.39
CA ASP A 272 -28.39 -52.17 -18.81
C ASP A 272 -29.35 -51.63 -19.92
N GLY A 273 -29.07 -51.88 -21.20
CA GLY A 273 -29.94 -51.60 -22.34
C GLY A 273 -29.78 -50.21 -22.96
N ALA A 274 -28.71 -49.49 -22.64
CA ALA A 274 -28.49 -48.13 -23.11
C ALA A 274 -28.06 -48.06 -24.58
N ARG A 275 -28.58 -47.06 -25.29
CA ARG A 275 -28.02 -46.57 -26.56
C ARG A 275 -26.92 -45.55 -26.26
N ILE A 276 -25.68 -45.87 -26.56
CA ILE A 276 -24.55 -44.98 -26.27
C ILE A 276 -24.47 -43.87 -27.32
N ILE A 277 -24.27 -42.63 -26.87
CA ILE A 277 -23.75 -41.52 -27.68
C ILE A 277 -22.47 -41.04 -27.01
N SER A 278 -21.36 -41.18 -27.72
CA SER A 278 -20.05 -40.81 -27.24
C SER A 278 -19.64 -39.42 -27.72
N TYR A 279 -18.90 -38.67 -26.89
CA TYR A 279 -18.42 -37.34 -27.23
C TYR A 279 -16.98 -37.15 -26.76
N GLY A 280 -16.20 -36.29 -27.43
CA GLY A 280 -14.81 -36.01 -27.03
C GLY A 280 -13.94 -35.58 -28.20
N PHE A 281 -12.63 -35.54 -27.98
CA PHE A 281 -11.64 -35.25 -29.02
C PHE A 281 -11.30 -36.49 -29.87
N ASN A 282 -11.59 -37.68 -29.36
CA ASN A 282 -11.32 -38.93 -30.05
C ASN A 282 -12.00 -38.96 -31.44
N PRO A 283 -11.30 -39.39 -32.51
CA PRO A 283 -11.88 -39.54 -33.84
C PRO A 283 -13.11 -40.46 -33.92
N ASP A 284 -13.20 -41.45 -33.02
CA ASP A 284 -14.31 -42.41 -32.94
C ASP A 284 -15.51 -41.89 -32.14
N ALA A 285 -15.45 -40.66 -31.61
CA ALA A 285 -16.58 -40.10 -30.88
C ALA A 285 -17.73 -39.75 -31.84
N ASP A 286 -18.96 -40.11 -31.46
CA ASP A 286 -20.17 -39.79 -32.25
C ASP A 286 -20.34 -38.27 -32.42
N VAL A 287 -19.98 -37.51 -31.38
CA VAL A 287 -19.92 -36.04 -31.39
C VAL A 287 -18.48 -35.59 -31.12
N ARG A 288 -17.77 -35.26 -32.20
CA ARG A 288 -16.34 -34.93 -32.14
C ARG A 288 -16.10 -33.44 -31.89
N ILE A 289 -15.31 -33.13 -30.86
CA ILE A 289 -14.77 -31.79 -30.63
C ILE A 289 -13.56 -31.59 -31.54
N THR A 290 -13.67 -30.65 -32.47
CA THR A 290 -12.65 -30.39 -33.49
C THR A 290 -11.70 -29.27 -33.09
N ALA A 291 -12.18 -28.27 -32.33
CA ALA A 291 -11.35 -27.19 -31.82
C ALA A 291 -11.95 -26.56 -30.56
N ILE A 292 -11.06 -26.14 -29.64
CA ILE A 292 -11.38 -25.22 -28.55
C ILE A 292 -10.39 -24.06 -28.65
N THR A 293 -10.89 -22.86 -28.89
CA THR A 293 -10.06 -21.65 -28.96
C THR A 293 -10.30 -20.79 -27.73
N PRO A 294 -9.27 -20.50 -26.90
CA PRO A 294 -9.42 -19.58 -25.76
C PRO A 294 -9.88 -18.18 -26.22
N GLU A 295 -10.78 -17.56 -25.47
CA GLU A 295 -11.20 -16.16 -25.64
C GLU A 295 -11.14 -15.45 -24.28
N ASP A 296 -11.12 -14.10 -24.24
CA ASP A 296 -10.86 -13.30 -23.03
C ASP A 296 -11.66 -13.70 -21.78
N ASN A 297 -12.92 -14.10 -21.97
CA ASN A 297 -13.88 -14.47 -20.92
C ASN A 297 -14.40 -15.92 -21.05
N GLY A 298 -13.66 -16.81 -21.75
CA GLY A 298 -14.09 -18.21 -21.90
C GLY A 298 -13.42 -18.94 -23.05
N SER A 299 -14.20 -19.65 -23.86
CA SER A 299 -13.67 -20.44 -24.98
C SER A 299 -14.70 -20.57 -26.11
N ARG A 300 -14.22 -20.61 -27.35
CA ARG A 300 -15.02 -20.99 -28.52
C ARG A 300 -14.90 -22.48 -28.75
N VAL A 301 -16.01 -23.19 -28.74
CA VAL A 301 -16.08 -24.65 -28.91
C VAL A 301 -16.60 -24.94 -30.32
N THR A 302 -15.91 -25.82 -31.05
CA THR A 302 -16.32 -26.26 -32.39
C THR A 302 -16.45 -27.77 -32.44
N ILE A 303 -17.62 -28.27 -32.82
CA ILE A 303 -17.96 -29.69 -32.84
C ILE A 303 -18.49 -30.12 -34.21
N ALA A 304 -18.34 -31.39 -34.54
CA ALA A 304 -19.08 -32.06 -35.60
C ALA A 304 -20.33 -32.72 -34.98
N PHE A 305 -21.52 -32.27 -35.37
CA PHE A 305 -22.81 -32.71 -34.83
C PHE A 305 -23.85 -32.77 -35.94
N HIS A 306 -24.61 -33.87 -36.06
CA HIS A 306 -25.58 -34.10 -37.15
C HIS A 306 -25.02 -33.82 -38.56
N GLN A 307 -23.78 -34.27 -38.84
CA GLN A 307 -23.06 -34.02 -40.09
C GLN A 307 -22.81 -32.53 -40.42
N GLN A 308 -22.99 -31.63 -39.44
CA GLN A 308 -22.71 -30.20 -39.56
C GLN A 308 -21.58 -29.80 -38.60
N ILE A 309 -20.90 -28.70 -38.91
CA ILE A 309 -19.97 -28.07 -37.98
C ILE A 309 -20.72 -27.01 -37.19
N VAL A 310 -20.78 -27.19 -35.88
CA VAL A 310 -21.43 -26.26 -34.94
C VAL A 310 -20.34 -25.57 -34.13
N SER A 311 -20.40 -24.23 -34.07
CA SER A 311 -19.46 -23.41 -33.29
C SER A 311 -20.25 -22.46 -32.40
N TYR A 312 -19.89 -22.39 -31.12
CA TYR A 312 -20.54 -21.53 -30.12
C TYR A 312 -19.56 -21.00 -29.09
N ARG A 313 -19.90 -19.85 -28.48
CA ARG A 313 -19.10 -19.23 -27.43
C ARG A 313 -19.54 -19.71 -26.05
N LEU A 314 -18.60 -20.18 -25.23
CA LEU A 314 -18.86 -20.55 -23.85
C LEU A 314 -18.15 -19.58 -22.91
N SER A 315 -18.87 -18.96 -21.97
CA SER A 315 -18.28 -18.06 -20.96
C SER A 315 -17.65 -18.84 -19.79
N VAL A 316 -16.98 -19.95 -20.10
CA VAL A 316 -16.29 -20.83 -19.16
C VAL A 316 -14.93 -21.18 -19.76
N PRO A 317 -13.82 -20.98 -19.03
CA PRO A 317 -12.50 -21.31 -19.52
C PRO A 317 -12.18 -22.81 -19.41
N GLY A 318 -11.38 -23.31 -20.35
CA GLY A 318 -10.75 -24.64 -20.29
C GLY A 318 -11.56 -25.79 -20.88
N ASN A 319 -10.87 -26.90 -21.15
CA ASN A 319 -11.42 -28.06 -21.87
C ASN A 319 -12.56 -28.75 -21.12
N GLY A 320 -12.52 -28.76 -19.78
CA GLY A 320 -13.57 -29.38 -18.97
C GLY A 320 -14.94 -28.71 -19.17
N GLY A 321 -14.97 -27.37 -19.28
CA GLY A 321 -16.20 -26.63 -19.57
C GLY A 321 -16.77 -26.98 -20.96
N ALA A 322 -15.89 -27.07 -21.96
CA ALA A 322 -16.28 -27.47 -23.30
C ALA A 322 -16.86 -28.89 -23.34
N LEU A 323 -16.19 -29.87 -22.72
CA LEU A 323 -16.69 -31.25 -22.62
C LEU A 323 -18.07 -31.32 -21.96
N ASN A 324 -18.27 -30.61 -20.85
CA ASN A 324 -19.57 -30.53 -20.18
C ASN A 324 -20.64 -29.90 -21.09
N SER A 325 -20.28 -28.85 -21.84
CA SER A 325 -21.22 -28.18 -22.75
C SER A 325 -21.69 -29.09 -23.89
N VAL A 326 -20.81 -29.96 -24.41
CA VAL A 326 -21.16 -30.93 -25.45
C VAL A 326 -22.07 -32.02 -24.89
N ALA A 327 -21.80 -32.51 -23.68
CA ALA A 327 -22.70 -33.45 -23.00
C ALA A 327 -24.10 -32.86 -22.78
N SER A 328 -24.18 -31.60 -22.35
CA SER A 328 -25.45 -30.87 -22.20
C SER A 328 -26.15 -30.65 -23.55
N LEU A 329 -25.40 -30.35 -24.62
CA LEU A 329 -25.94 -30.18 -25.97
C LEU A 329 -26.61 -31.47 -26.47
N ILE A 330 -25.93 -32.61 -26.34
CA ILE A 330 -26.46 -33.91 -26.76
C ILE A 330 -27.73 -34.25 -25.95
N ALA A 331 -27.71 -34.00 -24.64
CA ALA A 331 -28.87 -34.26 -23.79
C ALA A 331 -30.06 -33.37 -24.17
N ALA A 332 -29.84 -32.09 -24.50
CA ALA A 332 -30.90 -31.18 -24.90
C ALA A 332 -31.48 -31.52 -26.30
N ASP A 333 -30.64 -31.96 -27.24
CA ASP A 333 -31.07 -32.44 -28.56
C ASP A 333 -31.98 -33.68 -28.44
N LEU A 334 -31.59 -34.65 -27.60
CA LEU A 334 -32.42 -35.82 -27.28
C LEU A 334 -33.74 -35.49 -26.58
N LEU A 335 -33.84 -34.31 -25.94
CA LEU A 335 -35.07 -33.79 -25.36
C LEU A 335 -35.93 -33.02 -26.37
N GLY A 336 -35.48 -32.90 -27.62
CA GLY A 336 -36.21 -32.25 -28.70
C GLY A 336 -36.03 -30.73 -28.79
N ILE A 337 -34.98 -30.19 -28.15
CA ILE A 337 -34.66 -28.75 -28.28
C ILE A 337 -33.91 -28.53 -29.59
N SER A 338 -34.28 -27.49 -30.34
CA SER A 338 -33.59 -27.20 -31.60
C SER A 338 -32.15 -26.73 -31.37
N LEU A 339 -31.25 -27.05 -32.29
CA LEU A 339 -29.82 -26.71 -32.18
C LEU A 339 -29.58 -25.21 -31.95
N SER A 340 -30.36 -24.33 -32.57
CA SER A 340 -30.25 -22.88 -32.38
C SER A 340 -30.60 -22.45 -30.95
N GLN A 341 -31.63 -23.03 -30.33
CA GLN A 341 -31.99 -22.79 -28.94
C GLN A 341 -30.94 -23.35 -27.97
N ILE A 342 -30.34 -24.50 -28.30
CA ILE A 342 -29.25 -25.08 -27.49
C ILE A 342 -28.03 -24.17 -27.50
N VAL A 343 -27.59 -23.72 -28.68
CA VAL A 343 -26.46 -22.80 -28.82
C VAL A 343 -26.74 -21.50 -28.06
N ALA A 344 -27.92 -20.90 -28.23
CA ALA A 344 -28.29 -19.68 -27.50
C ALA A 344 -28.22 -19.86 -25.98
N GLY A 345 -28.73 -20.98 -25.44
CA GLY A 345 -28.66 -21.28 -24.01
C GLY A 345 -27.23 -21.49 -23.50
N LEU A 346 -26.36 -22.12 -24.28
CA LEU A 346 -24.94 -22.28 -23.94
C LEU A 346 -24.18 -20.95 -23.98
N GLU A 347 -24.51 -20.06 -24.92
CA GLU A 347 -23.92 -18.72 -25.03
C GLU A 347 -24.41 -17.78 -23.93
N GLU A 348 -25.61 -17.99 -23.40
CA GLU A 348 -26.15 -17.27 -22.24
C GLU A 348 -25.60 -17.77 -20.91
N TYR A 349 -25.18 -19.04 -20.83
CA TYR A 349 -24.64 -19.62 -19.60
C TYR A 349 -23.46 -18.79 -19.05
N ARG A 350 -23.53 -18.48 -17.76
CA ARG A 350 -22.46 -17.91 -16.97
C ARG A 350 -22.23 -18.87 -15.80
N GLY A 351 -20.97 -19.19 -15.53
CA GLY A 351 -20.64 -20.01 -14.34
C GLY A 351 -21.13 -19.35 -13.05
N ASP A 352 -21.27 -20.15 -12.00
CA ASP A 352 -21.78 -19.75 -10.67
C ASP A 352 -20.90 -18.75 -9.89
N GLY A 353 -19.80 -18.27 -10.49
CA GLY A 353 -18.83 -17.36 -9.89
C GLY A 353 -17.89 -18.01 -8.87
N GLN A 354 -18.01 -19.31 -8.60
CA GLN A 354 -17.22 -20.07 -7.63
C GLN A 354 -16.25 -21.06 -8.29
N HIS A 355 -16.48 -21.39 -9.56
CA HIS A 355 -15.65 -22.30 -10.34
C HIS A 355 -14.90 -21.58 -11.46
N LEU A 356 -13.57 -21.48 -11.33
CA LEU A 356 -12.66 -20.86 -12.30
C LEU A 356 -13.11 -19.44 -12.72
N SER A 357 -13.63 -18.68 -11.76
CA SER A 357 -14.07 -17.30 -11.96
C SER A 357 -12.86 -16.41 -12.21
N VAL A 358 -12.91 -15.61 -13.28
CA VAL A 358 -11.79 -14.75 -13.65
C VAL A 358 -12.14 -13.27 -13.49
N THR A 359 -11.39 -12.56 -12.65
CA THR A 359 -11.67 -11.16 -12.33
C THR A 359 -10.38 -10.33 -12.24
N PRO A 360 -10.39 -9.04 -12.60
CA PRO A 360 -9.26 -8.16 -12.37
C PRO A 360 -9.08 -7.85 -10.88
N LEU A 361 -7.82 -7.75 -10.43
CA LEU A 361 -7.40 -7.30 -9.12
C LEU A 361 -6.61 -6.00 -9.27
N ALA A 362 -7.08 -4.91 -8.67
CA ALA A 362 -6.32 -3.68 -8.56
C ALA A 362 -5.18 -3.83 -7.56
N LEU A 363 -4.02 -3.23 -7.87
CA LEU A 363 -2.82 -3.30 -7.00
C LEU A 363 -2.55 -1.95 -6.31
N PRO A 364 -2.03 -1.93 -5.06
CA PRO A 364 -1.77 -0.70 -4.28
C PRO A 364 -0.85 0.35 -4.93
N GLY A 365 -0.04 -0.03 -5.93
CA GLY A 365 0.88 0.84 -6.66
C GLY A 365 0.42 1.25 -8.06
N GLY A 366 -0.83 0.94 -8.43
CA GLY A 366 -1.34 1.06 -9.80
C GLY A 366 -1.13 -0.23 -10.62
N GLY A 367 -1.91 -0.39 -11.68
CA GLY A 367 -1.93 -1.60 -12.51
C GLY A 367 -2.94 -2.66 -12.05
N THR A 368 -3.00 -3.77 -12.78
CA THR A 368 -3.97 -4.86 -12.51
C THR A 368 -3.31 -6.23 -12.61
N ALA A 369 -3.69 -7.14 -11.72
CA ALA A 369 -3.45 -8.57 -11.82
C ALA A 369 -4.76 -9.29 -12.21
N THR A 370 -4.68 -10.55 -12.63
CA THR A 370 -5.85 -11.39 -12.95
C THR A 370 -6.04 -12.45 -11.88
N LEU A 371 -7.15 -12.45 -11.16
CA LEU A 371 -7.52 -13.52 -10.23
C LEU A 371 -8.27 -14.63 -10.97
N ILE A 372 -7.82 -15.88 -10.83
CA ILE A 372 -8.56 -17.09 -11.17
C ILE A 372 -8.99 -17.74 -9.84
N ASP A 373 -10.28 -17.65 -9.51
CA ASP A 373 -10.86 -18.20 -8.29
C ASP A 373 -11.58 -19.53 -8.56
N ASP A 374 -11.01 -20.61 -8.04
CA ASP A 374 -11.62 -21.95 -8.00
C ASP A 374 -11.51 -22.53 -6.57
N SER A 375 -11.71 -21.66 -5.57
CA SER A 375 -11.39 -21.91 -4.16
C SER A 375 -12.40 -22.78 -3.41
N TYR A 376 -13.50 -23.24 -4.03
CA TYR A 376 -14.59 -23.94 -3.35
C TYR A 376 -14.29 -25.40 -2.96
N ASN A 377 -13.95 -26.25 -3.94
CA ASN A 377 -13.65 -27.67 -3.72
C ASN A 377 -12.42 -28.09 -4.52
N ALA A 378 -11.64 -29.05 -4.03
CA ALA A 378 -10.46 -29.55 -4.74
C ALA A 378 -10.46 -31.08 -4.78
N GLU A 379 -10.32 -31.60 -6.00
CA GLU A 379 -10.02 -32.97 -6.38
C GLU A 379 -8.79 -32.96 -7.31
N TYR A 380 -8.06 -34.07 -7.42
CA TYR A 380 -6.82 -34.12 -8.22
C TYR A 380 -7.00 -33.58 -9.65
N LEU A 381 -7.96 -34.12 -10.40
CA LEU A 381 -8.24 -33.67 -11.78
C LEU A 381 -8.69 -32.21 -11.85
N SER A 382 -9.35 -31.68 -10.81
CA SER A 382 -9.73 -30.26 -10.77
C SER A 382 -8.54 -29.32 -10.55
N MET A 383 -7.51 -29.76 -9.81
CA MET A 383 -6.26 -29.00 -9.66
C MET A 383 -5.55 -28.89 -11.01
N LEU A 384 -5.45 -30.01 -11.74
CA LEU A 384 -4.81 -30.04 -13.05
C LEU A 384 -5.52 -29.13 -14.06
N ASN A 385 -6.86 -29.15 -14.07
CA ASN A 385 -7.64 -28.26 -14.92
C ASN A 385 -7.39 -26.78 -14.59
N ALA A 386 -7.33 -26.42 -13.30
CA ALA A 386 -7.05 -25.06 -12.87
C ALA A 386 -5.64 -24.60 -13.28
N PHE A 387 -4.65 -25.48 -13.22
CA PHE A 387 -3.29 -25.22 -13.70
C PHE A 387 -3.26 -25.00 -15.22
N ALA A 388 -3.95 -25.86 -15.98
CA ALA A 388 -4.05 -25.72 -17.43
C ALA A 388 -4.73 -24.39 -17.84
N VAL A 389 -5.80 -23.99 -17.16
CA VAL A 389 -6.48 -22.71 -17.39
C VAL A 389 -5.56 -21.52 -17.11
N ALA A 390 -4.77 -21.57 -16.03
CA ALA A 390 -3.78 -20.53 -15.75
C ALA A 390 -2.68 -20.47 -16.83
N ALA A 391 -2.21 -21.62 -17.31
CA ALA A 391 -1.16 -21.72 -18.33
C ALA A 391 -1.59 -21.21 -19.71
N GLN A 392 -2.86 -21.46 -20.10
CA GLN A 392 -3.40 -21.06 -21.40
C GLN A 392 -3.75 -19.57 -21.49
N ARG A 393 -3.78 -18.85 -20.36
CA ARG A 393 -4.19 -17.45 -20.32
C ARG A 393 -3.06 -16.54 -20.77
N ALA A 394 -3.39 -15.59 -21.65
CA ALA A 394 -2.43 -14.59 -22.12
C ALA A 394 -1.92 -13.75 -20.93
N ARG A 395 -0.60 -13.60 -20.86
CA ARG A 395 0.09 -12.79 -19.84
C ARG A 395 0.39 -11.43 -20.44
N THR A 396 -0.14 -10.37 -19.84
CA THR A 396 0.23 -9.01 -20.25
C THR A 396 1.54 -8.62 -19.57
N HIS A 397 2.37 -7.82 -20.25
CA HIS A 397 3.58 -7.20 -19.67
C HIS A 397 4.56 -8.16 -18.97
N GLY A 398 4.67 -9.43 -19.42
CA GLY A 398 5.55 -10.42 -18.80
C GLY A 398 5.09 -10.93 -17.42
N GLY A 399 3.79 -10.83 -17.13
CA GLY A 399 3.18 -11.28 -15.89
C GLY A 399 3.42 -12.76 -15.55
N ARG A 400 3.41 -13.08 -14.25
CA ARG A 400 3.75 -14.40 -13.70
C ARG A 400 2.51 -15.14 -13.20
N ILE A 401 2.59 -16.45 -13.06
CA ILE A 401 1.57 -17.27 -12.39
C ILE A 401 1.96 -17.46 -10.93
N ILE A 402 1.15 -16.89 -10.04
CA ILE A 402 1.25 -16.99 -8.59
C ILE A 402 0.12 -17.88 -8.08
N ALA A 403 0.43 -19.05 -7.54
CA ALA A 403 -0.55 -20.03 -7.09
C ALA A 403 -0.74 -19.97 -5.57
N LEU A 404 -1.98 -19.83 -5.11
CA LEU A 404 -2.41 -19.92 -3.72
C LEU A 404 -3.24 -21.19 -3.59
N LEU A 405 -2.62 -22.27 -3.09
CA LEU A 405 -3.19 -23.61 -3.14
C LEU A 405 -3.53 -24.15 -1.75
N GLY A 406 -4.72 -24.72 -1.62
CA GLY A 406 -5.19 -25.44 -0.44
C GLY A 406 -5.31 -26.95 -0.68
N ARG A 407 -5.57 -27.68 0.40
CA ARG A 407 -5.66 -29.15 0.41
C ARG A 407 -6.74 -29.75 -0.50
N ILE A 408 -6.51 -30.98 -0.92
CA ILE A 408 -7.49 -31.93 -1.46
C ILE A 408 -8.01 -32.78 -0.29
N VAL A 409 -9.32 -33.03 -0.25
CA VAL A 409 -9.98 -33.78 0.84
C VAL A 409 -10.30 -35.22 0.42
N ASN A 410 -10.61 -36.09 1.38
CA ASN A 410 -11.01 -37.49 1.16
C ASN A 410 -9.95 -38.36 0.44
N LEU A 411 -8.67 -38.16 0.75
CA LEU A 411 -7.58 -38.95 0.16
C LEU A 411 -7.03 -40.07 1.06
N GLY A 412 -7.39 -40.08 2.35
CA GLY A 412 -6.92 -41.07 3.31
C GLY A 412 -5.40 -41.23 3.26
N ASP A 413 -4.93 -42.48 3.23
CA ASP A 413 -3.50 -42.84 3.21
C ASP A 413 -2.77 -42.38 1.94
N GLN A 414 -3.49 -42.01 0.87
CA GLN A 414 -2.91 -41.52 -0.38
C GLN A 414 -2.69 -39.99 -0.39
N SER A 415 -3.06 -39.28 0.68
CA SER A 415 -2.99 -37.82 0.73
C SER A 415 -1.62 -37.28 0.37
N GLN A 416 -0.55 -37.78 1.00
CA GLN A 416 0.81 -37.27 0.76
C GLN A 416 1.27 -37.51 -0.69
N ALA A 417 1.02 -38.71 -1.22
CA ALA A 417 1.43 -39.08 -2.58
C ALA A 417 0.72 -38.22 -3.63
N ILE A 418 -0.58 -37.99 -3.48
CA ILE A 418 -1.36 -37.19 -4.41
C ILE A 418 -0.95 -35.71 -4.34
N HIS A 419 -0.78 -35.13 -3.15
CA HIS A 419 -0.32 -33.75 -3.03
C HIS A 419 1.09 -33.56 -3.64
N ARG A 420 2.02 -34.50 -3.42
CA ARG A 420 3.34 -34.50 -4.09
C ARG A 420 3.22 -34.54 -5.61
N SER A 421 2.30 -35.33 -6.15
CA SER A 421 2.12 -35.49 -7.59
C SER A 421 1.66 -34.23 -8.33
N LEU A 422 1.19 -33.20 -7.60
CA LEU A 422 0.81 -31.90 -8.17
C LEU A 422 2.01 -31.07 -8.64
N ALA A 423 3.22 -31.38 -8.17
CA ALA A 423 4.41 -30.55 -8.43
C ALA A 423 4.73 -30.43 -9.92
N LYS A 424 4.79 -31.56 -10.64
CA LYS A 424 5.13 -31.57 -12.07
C LYS A 424 4.11 -30.77 -12.90
N PRO A 425 2.79 -31.03 -12.81
CA PRO A 425 1.80 -30.24 -13.54
C PRO A 425 1.79 -28.75 -13.19
N LEU A 426 2.03 -28.39 -11.92
CA LEU A 426 2.07 -26.98 -11.50
C LEU A 426 3.27 -26.23 -12.10
N LEU A 427 4.42 -26.89 -12.21
CA LEU A 427 5.62 -26.34 -12.84
C LEU A 427 5.48 -26.25 -14.36
N GLU A 428 4.90 -27.27 -14.99
CA GLU A 428 4.59 -27.27 -16.43
C GLU A 428 3.60 -26.17 -16.81
N ALA A 429 2.67 -25.83 -15.91
CA ALA A 429 1.80 -24.67 -16.08
C ALA A 429 2.53 -23.32 -15.99
N GLY A 430 3.82 -23.32 -15.66
CA GLY A 430 4.64 -22.12 -15.58
C GLY A 430 4.44 -21.32 -14.30
N CYS A 431 4.11 -21.96 -13.17
CA CYS A 431 4.00 -21.30 -11.87
C CYS A 431 5.37 -20.78 -11.38
N GLN A 432 5.47 -19.48 -11.08
CA GLN A 432 6.69 -18.88 -10.53
C GLN A 432 6.75 -18.94 -9.01
N HIS A 433 5.62 -18.76 -8.31
CA HIS A 433 5.56 -18.88 -6.85
C HIS A 433 4.28 -19.58 -6.41
N ALA A 434 4.42 -20.57 -5.54
CA ALA A 434 3.32 -21.32 -4.94
C ALA A 434 3.28 -21.10 -3.41
N PHE A 435 2.18 -20.54 -2.93
CA PHE A 435 1.86 -20.33 -1.52
C PHE A 435 0.85 -21.40 -1.10
N LEU A 436 1.19 -22.21 -0.11
CA LEU A 436 0.50 -23.45 0.19
C LEU A 436 -0.19 -23.40 1.55
N HIS A 437 -1.42 -23.89 1.64
CA HIS A 437 -2.28 -23.80 2.82
C HIS A 437 -2.75 -25.16 3.34
N GLY A 438 -2.55 -25.41 4.63
CA GLY A 438 -3.02 -26.60 5.34
C GLY A 438 -1.94 -27.69 5.45
N GLU A 439 -2.02 -28.51 6.49
CA GLU A 439 -0.99 -29.48 6.87
C GLU A 439 -0.63 -30.46 5.73
N GLU A 440 -1.62 -30.90 4.96
CA GLU A 440 -1.43 -31.87 3.87
C GLU A 440 -0.59 -31.31 2.72
N MET A 441 -0.56 -29.98 2.55
CA MET A 441 0.21 -29.31 1.51
C MET A 441 1.71 -29.24 1.79
N ALA A 442 2.16 -29.62 3.00
CA ALA A 442 3.59 -29.76 3.31
C ALA A 442 4.29 -30.72 2.33
N ALA A 443 3.59 -31.80 1.94
CA ALA A 443 4.11 -32.79 1.02
C ALA A 443 4.41 -32.20 -0.39
N LEU A 444 3.58 -31.26 -0.86
CA LEU A 444 3.84 -30.52 -2.10
C LEU A 444 4.99 -29.52 -1.91
N HIS A 445 5.01 -28.79 -0.79
CA HIS A 445 6.06 -27.82 -0.47
C HIS A 445 7.46 -28.43 -0.53
N GLU A 446 7.63 -29.63 0.04
CA GLU A 446 8.91 -30.36 0.10
C GLU A 446 9.50 -30.71 -1.27
N VAL A 447 8.65 -30.98 -2.27
CA VAL A 447 9.09 -31.41 -3.61
C VAL A 447 9.17 -30.27 -4.62
N LEU A 448 8.66 -29.07 -4.29
CA LEU A 448 8.80 -27.89 -5.16
C LEU A 448 10.24 -27.35 -5.12
N PRO A 449 10.78 -26.82 -6.23
CA PRO A 449 12.06 -26.11 -6.25
C PRO A 449 12.05 -24.89 -5.33
N GLU A 450 13.19 -24.55 -4.72
CA GLU A 450 13.31 -23.43 -3.77
C GLU A 450 12.83 -22.10 -4.38
N ALA A 451 13.18 -21.82 -5.63
CA ALA A 451 12.76 -20.62 -6.35
C ALA A 451 11.22 -20.49 -6.51
N THR A 452 10.48 -21.61 -6.46
CA THR A 452 9.02 -21.65 -6.60
C THR A 452 8.29 -21.63 -5.25
N ARG A 453 9.00 -21.81 -4.13
CA ARG A 453 8.37 -21.86 -2.79
C ARG A 453 8.00 -20.45 -2.30
N GLY A 454 6.71 -20.13 -2.33
CA GLY A 454 6.16 -18.93 -1.67
C GLY A 454 5.94 -19.12 -0.17
N GLY A 455 5.97 -20.38 0.30
CA GLY A 455 5.85 -20.76 1.71
C GLY A 455 4.69 -21.72 1.97
N HIS A 456 4.70 -22.33 3.16
CA HIS A 456 3.64 -23.21 3.68
C HIS A 456 3.05 -22.61 4.96
N PHE A 457 1.72 -22.45 4.97
CA PHE A 457 1.00 -21.72 6.00
C PHE A 457 -0.17 -22.56 6.54
N LEU A 458 -0.50 -22.33 7.81
CA LEU A 458 -1.63 -22.98 8.48
C LEU A 458 -2.88 -22.10 8.55
N THR A 459 -2.79 -20.83 8.14
CA THR A 459 -3.92 -19.90 8.13
C THR A 459 -3.99 -19.12 6.83
N ALA A 460 -5.22 -18.80 6.39
CA ALA A 460 -5.47 -18.02 5.19
C ALA A 460 -4.87 -16.60 5.28
N GLN A 461 -4.88 -16.02 6.48
CA GLN A 461 -4.33 -14.69 6.74
C GLN A 461 -2.82 -14.63 6.49
N ALA A 462 -2.06 -15.57 7.06
CA ALA A 462 -0.61 -15.61 6.91
C ALA A 462 -0.20 -15.85 5.45
N LEU A 463 -0.93 -16.72 4.75
CA LEU A 463 -0.73 -16.97 3.32
C LEU A 463 -0.91 -15.70 2.49
N VAL A 464 -1.99 -14.95 2.71
CA VAL A 464 -2.28 -13.72 1.96
C VAL A 464 -1.27 -12.62 2.28
N ASP A 465 -0.91 -12.44 3.55
CA ASP A 465 0.05 -11.42 3.96
C ASP A 465 1.44 -11.67 3.36
N ALA A 466 1.81 -12.93 3.12
CA ALA A 466 3.04 -13.29 2.42
C ALA A 466 2.95 -13.10 0.89
N ALA A 467 1.79 -13.38 0.29
CA ALA A 467 1.60 -13.32 -1.16
C ALA A 467 1.47 -11.89 -1.70
N VAL A 468 0.73 -11.01 -1.00
CA VAL A 468 0.38 -9.66 -1.48
C VAL A 468 1.60 -8.80 -1.83
N PRO A 469 2.67 -8.72 -1.03
CA PRO A 469 3.84 -7.90 -1.34
C PRO A 469 4.59 -8.32 -2.61
N LEU A 470 4.41 -9.56 -3.08
CA LEU A 470 5.06 -10.05 -4.29
C LEU A 470 4.28 -9.77 -5.57
N LEU A 471 3.00 -9.41 -5.49
CA LEU A 471 2.15 -9.22 -6.66
C LEU A 471 2.56 -8.00 -7.49
N ARG A 472 2.55 -8.16 -8.81
CA ARG A 472 2.90 -7.13 -9.80
C ARG A 472 1.84 -7.04 -10.89
N SER A 473 1.81 -5.91 -11.58
CA SER A 473 0.90 -5.71 -12.72
C SER A 473 1.15 -6.79 -13.78
N GLY A 474 0.07 -7.36 -14.31
CA GLY A 474 0.10 -8.46 -15.28
C GLY A 474 0.11 -9.86 -14.67
N ASP A 475 0.37 -10.04 -13.36
CA ASP A 475 0.37 -11.36 -12.73
C ASP A 475 -1.00 -12.05 -12.82
N ILE A 476 -0.99 -13.38 -12.92
CA ILE A 476 -2.14 -14.27 -12.76
C ILE A 476 -2.07 -14.88 -11.36
N VAL A 477 -3.07 -14.61 -10.54
CA VAL A 477 -3.20 -15.18 -9.19
C VAL A 477 -4.21 -16.32 -9.24
N LEU A 478 -3.75 -17.56 -9.14
CA LEU A 478 -4.60 -18.75 -9.12
C LEU A 478 -4.91 -19.15 -7.68
N VAL A 479 -6.18 -19.15 -7.27
CA VAL A 479 -6.62 -19.61 -5.95
C VAL A 479 -7.40 -20.91 -6.08
N LYS A 480 -6.90 -22.01 -5.51
CA LYS A 480 -7.50 -23.34 -5.66
C LYS A 480 -7.33 -24.19 -4.41
N GLY A 481 -8.41 -24.74 -3.86
CA GLY A 481 -8.36 -25.59 -2.68
C GLY A 481 -9.76 -26.03 -2.22
N SER A 482 -9.84 -26.93 -1.24
CA SER A 482 -11.11 -27.29 -0.61
C SER A 482 -11.39 -26.40 0.61
N VAL A 483 -12.56 -25.75 0.66
CA VAL A 483 -13.00 -25.00 1.86
C VAL A 483 -13.52 -25.89 2.99
N ARG A 484 -13.63 -27.21 2.78
CA ARG A 484 -14.23 -28.10 3.78
C ARG A 484 -13.33 -28.18 5.01
N ASN A 485 -13.90 -27.86 6.18
CA ASN A 485 -13.19 -27.81 7.46
C ASN A 485 -11.87 -27.02 7.38
N SER A 486 -11.86 -25.88 6.66
CA SER A 486 -10.69 -25.04 6.45
C SER A 486 -11.08 -23.56 6.36
N ASP A 487 -10.23 -22.67 6.88
CA ASP A 487 -10.33 -21.22 6.73
C ASP A 487 -9.88 -20.74 5.34
N PHE A 488 -9.43 -21.63 4.45
CA PHE A 488 -9.09 -21.33 3.05
C PHE A 488 -10.19 -20.57 2.30
N ARG A 489 -11.46 -20.70 2.74
CA ARG A 489 -12.60 -19.90 2.26
C ARG A 489 -12.35 -18.39 2.30
N GLN A 490 -11.48 -17.91 3.19
CA GLN A 490 -11.22 -16.49 3.40
C GLN A 490 -10.17 -15.90 2.45
N VAL A 491 -9.40 -16.73 1.75
CA VAL A 491 -8.22 -16.29 0.97
C VAL A 491 -8.58 -15.18 -0.03
N VAL A 492 -9.65 -15.37 -0.81
CA VAL A 492 -10.06 -14.39 -1.84
C VAL A 492 -10.53 -13.08 -1.22
N SER A 493 -11.32 -13.14 -0.14
CA SER A 493 -11.77 -11.92 0.55
C SER A 493 -10.61 -11.15 1.17
N LEU A 494 -9.68 -11.86 1.82
CA LEU A 494 -8.50 -11.26 2.45
C LEU A 494 -7.58 -10.63 1.41
N LEU A 495 -7.37 -11.31 0.28
CA LEU A 495 -6.57 -10.80 -0.83
C LEU A 495 -7.13 -9.48 -1.35
N LYS A 496 -8.45 -9.40 -1.60
CA LYS A 496 -9.12 -8.17 -2.04
C LYS A 496 -9.00 -7.05 -1.01
N THR A 497 -9.21 -7.35 0.28
CA THR A 497 -9.09 -6.37 1.36
C THR A 497 -7.66 -5.81 1.49
N ARG A 498 -6.64 -6.67 1.40
CA ARG A 498 -5.23 -6.25 1.52
C ARG A 498 -4.77 -5.40 0.34
N LEU A 499 -5.22 -5.74 -0.87
CA LEU A 499 -4.89 -4.98 -2.07
C LEU A 499 -5.62 -3.64 -2.18
N ALA A 500 -6.76 -3.48 -1.50
CA ALA A 500 -7.46 -2.21 -1.39
C ALA A 500 -6.83 -1.25 -0.36
N ALA A 501 -5.91 -1.72 0.49
CA ALA A 501 -5.28 -0.87 1.50
C ALA A 501 -4.22 0.05 0.84
N PRO A 502 -4.18 1.35 1.20
CA PRO A 502 -3.16 2.27 0.70
C PRO A 502 -1.76 1.82 1.15
N PRO A 503 -0.73 1.96 0.29
CA PRO A 503 0.64 1.56 0.62
C PRO A 503 1.19 2.41 1.77
N ALA A 504 1.96 1.77 2.65
CA ALA A 504 2.63 2.43 3.76
C ALA A 504 3.63 3.48 3.25
N LEU A 505 3.82 4.55 4.02
CA LEU A 505 4.76 5.62 3.68
C LEU A 505 6.21 5.11 3.83
N HIS A 506 6.90 4.97 2.70
CA HIS A 506 8.28 4.49 2.67
C HIS A 506 9.28 5.54 3.16
N LYS A 507 10.43 5.10 3.67
CA LYS A 507 11.54 5.98 4.08
C LYS A 507 11.95 6.89 2.90
N GLY A 508 12.12 8.18 3.18
CA GLY A 508 12.48 9.18 2.17
C GLY A 508 11.29 9.79 1.42
N HIS A 509 10.09 9.24 1.58
CA HIS A 509 8.86 9.83 1.06
C HIS A 509 8.13 10.64 2.12
N ILE A 510 7.35 11.60 1.65
CA ILE A 510 6.53 12.48 2.48
C ILE A 510 5.04 12.30 2.15
N ALA A 511 4.20 12.59 3.12
CA ALA A 511 2.75 12.75 2.96
C ALA A 511 2.36 14.16 3.40
N ARG A 512 1.37 14.75 2.72
CA ARG A 512 0.94 16.14 2.93
C ARG A 512 -0.58 16.23 2.87
N LEU A 513 -1.18 16.96 3.79
CA LEU A 513 -2.62 17.22 3.81
C LEU A 513 -2.89 18.66 4.24
N LEU A 514 -3.70 19.39 3.47
CA LEU A 514 -4.20 20.71 3.83
C LEU A 514 -5.73 20.69 3.78
N ILE A 515 -6.35 20.96 4.92
CA ILE A 515 -7.81 20.91 5.07
C ILE A 515 -8.32 22.12 5.86
N ASN A 516 -9.42 22.71 5.39
CA ASN A 516 -10.20 23.68 6.15
C ASN A 516 -11.05 22.93 7.18
N LEU A 517 -10.80 23.15 8.48
CA LEU A 517 -11.55 22.49 9.55
C LEU A 517 -12.98 23.03 9.69
N SER A 518 -13.23 24.28 9.30
CA SER A 518 -14.58 24.87 9.27
C SER A 518 -15.45 24.19 8.21
N THR A 519 -14.98 24.12 6.96
CA THR A 519 -15.79 23.67 5.82
C THR A 519 -15.60 22.19 5.49
N GLY A 520 -14.43 21.63 5.76
CA GLY A 520 -14.03 20.28 5.32
C GLY A 520 -13.36 20.25 3.95
N GLU A 521 -13.18 21.40 3.30
CA GLU A 521 -12.48 21.53 2.02
C GLU A 521 -11.04 21.04 2.14
N GLN A 522 -10.63 20.08 1.30
CA GLN A 522 -9.25 19.64 1.17
C GLN A 522 -8.63 20.29 -0.07
N ARG A 523 -7.53 21.02 0.12
CA ARG A 523 -6.79 21.67 -0.98
C ARG A 523 -5.58 20.86 -1.45
N VAL A 524 -4.93 20.17 -0.52
CA VAL A 524 -3.77 19.31 -0.81
C VAL A 524 -4.02 17.95 -0.18
N THR A 525 -3.91 16.89 -0.98
CA THR A 525 -4.07 15.51 -0.52
C THR A 525 -3.01 14.64 -1.21
N GLU A 526 -1.80 14.62 -0.65
CA GLU A 526 -0.69 13.80 -1.17
C GLU A 526 -0.39 12.66 -0.20
N ARG A 527 -0.63 11.42 -0.62
CA ARG A 527 -0.45 10.20 0.20
C ARG A 527 -1.12 10.30 1.58
N ALA A 528 -2.24 11.03 1.67
CA ALA A 528 -2.88 11.33 2.97
C ALA A 528 -3.38 10.07 3.70
N ASP A 529 -3.73 9.02 2.96
CA ASP A 529 -4.16 7.72 3.51
C ASP A 529 -3.02 6.72 3.68
N SER A 530 -1.78 7.04 3.26
CA SER A 530 -0.64 6.15 3.40
C SER A 530 -0.27 5.94 4.87
N PRO A 531 -0.33 4.71 5.41
CA PRO A 531 -0.01 4.47 6.80
C PRO A 531 1.45 4.76 7.12
N PHE A 532 1.72 5.44 8.23
CA PHE A 532 3.07 5.68 8.76
C PHE A 532 3.13 5.40 10.26
N THR A 533 4.33 5.20 10.81
CA THR A 533 4.52 5.00 12.25
C THR A 533 4.19 6.28 13.01
N SER A 534 3.04 6.28 13.70
CA SER A 534 2.50 7.45 14.39
C SER A 534 3.02 7.56 15.83
N HIS A 535 4.27 8.00 15.98
CA HIS A 535 4.82 8.33 17.30
C HIS A 535 3.93 9.38 17.99
N TYR A 536 3.67 9.21 19.28
CA TYR A 536 2.92 10.15 20.14
C TYR A 536 1.45 10.41 19.77
N LEU A 537 0.87 9.74 18.76
CA LEU A 537 -0.56 9.90 18.41
C LEU A 537 -1.50 9.55 19.59
N SER A 538 -1.14 8.57 20.42
CA SER A 538 -1.93 8.21 21.60
C SER A 538 -2.08 9.38 22.58
N GLN A 539 -1.14 10.32 22.59
CA GLN A 539 -1.18 11.51 23.44
C GLN A 539 -2.23 12.52 22.95
N LEU A 540 -2.44 12.65 21.64
CA LEU A 540 -3.54 13.48 21.09
C LEU A 540 -4.92 12.87 21.38
N LEU A 541 -5.05 11.54 21.25
CA LEU A 541 -6.26 10.83 21.66
C LEU A 541 -6.50 10.96 23.17
N LEU A 542 -5.45 10.92 23.99
CA LEU A 542 -5.55 11.14 25.43
C LEU A 542 -5.93 12.59 25.76
N ALA A 543 -5.46 13.58 24.99
CA ALA A 543 -5.91 14.97 25.12
C ALA A 543 -7.42 15.11 24.82
N CYS A 544 -7.93 14.43 23.80
CA CYS A 544 -9.37 14.35 23.53
C CYS A 544 -10.14 13.72 24.71
N TYR A 545 -9.61 12.63 25.27
CA TYR A 545 -10.21 11.98 26.43
C TYR A 545 -10.22 12.89 27.67
N ILE A 546 -9.14 13.64 27.92
CA ILE A 546 -9.08 14.65 29.00
C ILE A 546 -10.12 15.75 28.75
N ALA A 547 -10.23 16.25 27.53
CA ALA A 547 -11.23 17.25 27.15
C ALA A 547 -12.67 16.76 27.44
N ASP A 548 -12.99 15.51 27.12
CA ASP A 548 -14.29 14.91 27.46
C ASP A 548 -14.54 14.82 28.98
N ARG A 549 -13.51 14.44 29.75
CA ARG A 549 -13.59 14.40 31.21
C ARG A 549 -13.81 15.78 31.82
N LEU A 550 -13.16 16.83 31.29
CA LEU A 550 -13.34 18.22 31.73
C LEU A 550 -14.76 18.70 31.42
N LEU A 551 -15.24 18.48 30.18
CA LEU A 551 -16.58 18.88 29.74
C LEU A 551 -17.68 18.24 30.61
N ASN A 552 -17.49 16.97 30.96
CA ASN A 552 -18.40 16.21 31.82
C ASN A 552 -18.16 16.44 33.32
N LYS A 553 -17.33 17.42 33.71
CA LYS A 553 -16.99 17.77 35.10
C LYS A 553 -16.48 16.58 35.94
N LYS A 554 -15.87 15.58 35.30
CA LYS A 554 -15.30 14.39 35.95
C LYS A 554 -13.87 14.61 36.43
N THR A 555 -13.22 15.70 36.02
CA THR A 555 -11.89 16.15 36.47
C THR A 555 -11.80 17.66 36.28
N THR A 556 -10.80 18.31 36.86
CA THR A 556 -10.42 19.71 36.57
C THR A 556 -8.95 19.80 36.19
N LEU A 557 -8.53 20.93 35.59
CA LEU A 557 -7.12 21.16 35.26
C LEU A 557 -6.23 21.25 36.52
N GLN A 558 -6.80 21.62 37.67
CA GLN A 558 -6.14 21.75 38.97
C GLN A 558 -6.18 20.46 39.79
N THR A 559 -6.82 19.40 39.29
CA THR A 559 -6.85 18.11 39.96
C THR A 559 -5.42 17.60 40.14
N ALA A 560 -5.04 17.35 41.40
CA ALA A 560 -3.71 16.88 41.75
C ALA A 560 -3.58 15.38 41.46
N ILE A 561 -2.46 15.01 40.85
CA ILE A 561 -2.08 13.65 40.50
C ILE A 561 -0.84 13.30 41.32
N ASN A 562 -0.94 12.25 42.11
CA ASN A 562 0.21 11.65 42.78
C ASN A 562 0.98 10.84 41.73
N VAL A 563 2.17 11.31 41.38
CA VAL A 563 3.01 10.70 40.36
C VAL A 563 3.51 9.34 40.84
N ARG A 564 3.40 8.36 39.93
CA ARG A 564 4.10 7.08 40.01
C ARG A 564 5.38 7.16 39.17
N GLU A 565 6.43 6.57 39.72
CA GLU A 565 7.68 6.38 39.00
C GLU A 565 7.48 5.36 37.86
N ILE A 566 7.97 5.72 36.67
CA ILE A 566 7.90 4.89 35.48
C ILE A 566 9.26 4.23 35.26
N ALA A 567 9.27 2.94 34.90
CA ALA A 567 10.50 2.18 34.71
C ALA A 567 11.47 2.87 33.72
N ALA A 568 12.75 2.94 34.07
CA ALA A 568 13.77 3.62 33.28
C ALA A 568 13.88 3.08 31.84
N GLU A 569 13.62 1.78 31.63
CA GLU A 569 13.59 1.15 30.31
C GLU A 569 12.48 1.75 29.40
N ILE A 570 11.35 2.15 29.99
CA ILE A 570 10.26 2.79 29.24
C ILE A 570 10.68 4.19 28.77
N LEU A 571 11.42 4.92 29.60
CA LEU A 571 11.83 6.30 29.34
C LEU A 571 13.11 6.40 28.49
N LYS A 572 13.92 5.35 28.43
CA LYS A 572 15.18 5.34 27.68
C LYS A 572 14.94 5.73 26.22
N GLY A 573 15.60 6.81 25.79
CA GLY A 573 15.51 7.34 24.42
C GLY A 573 14.20 8.04 24.06
N ASN A 574 13.28 8.26 25.02
CA ASN A 574 12.01 8.94 24.80
C ASN A 574 11.95 10.23 25.65
N PRO A 575 11.22 11.27 25.19
CA PRO A 575 11.01 12.48 25.99
C PRO A 575 10.27 12.17 27.29
N ALA A 576 10.67 12.83 28.38
CA ALA A 576 10.12 12.62 29.71
C ALA A 576 10.33 13.88 30.57
N LEU A 577 9.46 14.10 31.55
CA LEU A 577 9.64 15.16 32.57
C LEU A 577 10.60 14.73 33.70
N ALA A 578 11.01 13.46 33.71
CA ALA A 578 11.83 12.84 34.76
C ALA A 578 11.14 12.86 36.13
N LEU A 579 9.84 12.54 36.15
CA LEU A 579 9.02 12.56 37.35
C LEU A 579 9.42 11.48 38.35
N LYS A 580 9.40 11.81 39.64
CA LYS A 580 9.72 10.91 40.75
C LYS A 580 8.48 10.47 41.50
N ARG A 581 8.52 9.27 42.09
CA ARG A 581 7.44 8.79 42.97
C ARG A 581 7.23 9.81 44.09
N GLY A 582 5.98 10.23 44.27
CA GLY A 582 5.58 11.18 45.31
C GLY A 582 5.49 12.63 44.85
N ASP A 583 5.97 12.96 43.65
CA ASP A 583 5.71 14.27 43.05
C ASP A 583 4.19 14.51 42.95
N LYS A 584 3.76 15.75 43.24
CA LYS A 584 2.37 16.18 43.10
C LYS A 584 2.27 17.20 41.98
N LEU A 585 1.75 16.78 40.84
CA LEU A 585 1.52 17.63 39.68
C LEU A 585 0.04 17.70 39.35
N THR A 586 -0.38 18.76 38.70
CA THR A 586 -1.78 18.91 38.27
C THR A 586 -2.01 18.24 36.91
N VAL A 587 -3.28 17.93 36.60
CA VAL A 587 -3.69 17.53 35.23
C VAL A 587 -3.14 18.51 34.18
N LYS A 588 -3.20 19.82 34.46
CA LYS A 588 -2.62 20.86 33.59
C LYS A 588 -1.14 20.63 33.35
N SER A 589 -0.35 20.46 34.41
CA SER A 589 1.11 20.33 34.31
C SER A 589 1.52 19.10 33.47
N LEU A 590 0.85 17.97 33.69
CA LEU A 590 1.11 16.75 32.93
C LEU A 590 0.63 16.86 31.48
N LEU A 591 -0.52 17.51 31.23
CA LEU A 591 -1.03 17.78 29.88
C LEU A 591 -0.06 18.68 29.10
N GLN A 592 0.47 19.71 29.74
CA GLN A 592 1.48 20.59 29.16
C GLN A 592 2.76 19.84 28.84
N GLY A 593 3.27 19.00 29.75
CA GLY A 593 4.43 18.15 29.48
C GLY A 593 4.22 17.19 28.32
N MET A 594 3.01 16.65 28.19
CA MET A 594 2.60 15.79 27.08
C MET A 594 2.55 16.56 25.75
N LEU A 595 1.89 17.71 25.67
CA LEU A 595 1.70 18.44 24.41
C LEU A 595 2.92 19.27 23.96
N LEU A 596 3.74 19.75 24.90
CA LEU A 596 4.93 20.57 24.59
C LEU A 596 6.16 19.71 24.35
N HIS A 597 6.35 18.67 25.17
CA HIS A 597 7.58 17.88 25.19
C HIS A 597 7.38 16.42 24.79
N ASN A 598 6.16 16.00 24.44
CA ASN A 598 5.83 14.59 24.16
C ASN A 598 6.14 13.64 25.33
N ALA A 599 6.10 14.13 26.57
CA ALA A 599 6.61 13.42 27.74
C ALA A 599 5.85 12.10 28.02
N CYS A 600 6.55 10.97 27.91
CA CYS A 600 5.97 9.63 28.06
C CYS A 600 5.51 9.34 29.49
N ASP A 601 6.26 9.79 30.50
CA ASP A 601 5.92 9.64 31.92
C ASP A 601 4.66 10.43 32.30
N ALA A 602 4.48 11.63 31.73
CA ALA A 602 3.28 12.42 31.89
C ALA A 602 2.04 11.73 31.27
N ALA A 603 2.18 11.21 30.05
CA ALA A 603 1.11 10.50 29.36
C ALA A 603 0.63 9.25 30.12
N ILE A 604 1.57 8.45 30.64
CA ILE A 604 1.24 7.25 31.42
C ILE A 604 0.54 7.64 32.74
N ASN A 605 1.09 8.61 33.48
CA ASN A 605 0.48 9.04 34.75
C ASN A 605 -0.93 9.61 34.55
N LEU A 606 -1.16 10.40 33.49
CA LEU A 606 -2.51 10.87 33.12
C LEU A 606 -3.45 9.72 32.78
N ALA A 607 -3.01 8.79 31.92
CA ALA A 607 -3.81 7.64 31.50
C ALA A 607 -4.22 6.76 32.69
N GLU A 608 -3.28 6.46 33.59
CA GLU A 608 -3.54 5.64 34.77
C GLU A 608 -4.42 6.35 35.81
N HIS A 609 -4.19 7.64 36.05
CA HIS A 609 -5.04 8.41 36.96
C HIS A 609 -6.49 8.48 36.46
N LEU A 610 -6.67 8.73 35.16
CA LEU A 610 -8.00 8.94 34.58
C LEU A 610 -8.74 7.64 34.27
N ALA A 611 -8.05 6.55 33.91
CA ALA A 611 -8.71 5.28 33.53
C ALA A 611 -8.46 4.13 34.53
N GLY A 612 -7.67 4.37 35.59
CA GLY A 612 -7.29 3.39 36.60
C GLY A 612 -6.10 2.49 36.21
N SER A 613 -5.81 2.33 34.91
CA SER A 613 -4.63 1.59 34.43
C SER A 613 -4.33 1.92 32.96
N SER A 614 -3.08 1.70 32.55
CA SER A 614 -2.64 1.89 31.16
C SER A 614 -3.41 0.99 30.17
N ALA A 615 -3.77 -0.23 30.56
CA ALA A 615 -4.54 -1.17 29.72
C ALA A 615 -5.98 -0.69 29.49
N LYS A 616 -6.66 -0.23 30.55
CA LYS A 616 -8.01 0.35 30.44
C LYS A 616 -8.01 1.62 29.60
N ALA A 617 -7.02 2.50 29.81
CA ALA A 617 -6.86 3.70 28.99
C ALA A 617 -6.67 3.35 27.51
N LEU A 618 -5.79 2.39 27.18
CA LEU A 618 -5.58 1.97 25.79
C LEU A 618 -6.87 1.46 25.12
N GLY A 619 -7.68 0.68 25.85
CA GLY A 619 -9.00 0.23 25.37
C GLY A 619 -9.91 1.41 25.01
N LEU A 620 -10.02 2.40 25.91
CA LEU A 620 -10.81 3.61 25.70
C LEU A 620 -10.30 4.46 24.52
N LEU A 621 -8.98 4.59 24.35
CA LEU A 621 -8.41 5.35 23.24
C LEU A 621 -8.67 4.67 21.88
N ARG A 622 -8.66 3.33 21.83
CA ARG A 622 -9.02 2.57 20.62
C ARG A 622 -10.49 2.73 20.28
N GLU A 623 -11.36 2.64 21.27
CA GLU A 623 -12.80 2.91 21.10
C GLU A 623 -13.04 4.34 20.59
N LEU A 624 -12.37 5.33 21.19
CA LEU A 624 -12.44 6.72 20.74
C LEU A 624 -11.99 6.87 19.27
N SER A 625 -10.88 6.23 18.87
CA SER A 625 -10.42 6.27 17.47
C SER A 625 -11.44 5.66 16.50
N ALA A 626 -12.15 4.61 16.90
CA ALA A 626 -13.23 4.01 16.10
C ALA A 626 -14.44 4.95 16.01
N VAL A 627 -14.83 5.60 17.11
CA VAL A 627 -15.94 6.57 17.15
C VAL A 627 -15.66 7.80 16.27
N ILE A 628 -14.42 8.27 16.24
CA ILE A 628 -13.99 9.38 15.36
C ILE A 628 -13.95 8.95 13.89
N GLY A 629 -13.87 7.65 13.63
CA GLY A 629 -13.79 7.08 12.28
C GLY A 629 -12.37 7.15 11.72
N MET A 630 -11.38 6.66 12.47
CA MET A 630 -9.97 6.62 12.08
C MET A 630 -9.55 5.22 11.60
N PRO A 631 -9.95 4.77 10.39
CA PRO A 631 -9.78 3.38 9.93
C PRO A 631 -8.34 2.97 9.68
N HIS A 632 -7.41 3.92 9.52
CA HIS A 632 -5.99 3.65 9.30
C HIS A 632 -5.18 3.70 10.59
N THR A 633 -5.84 3.88 11.74
CA THR A 633 -5.18 4.10 13.03
C THR A 633 -5.19 2.86 13.90
N HIS A 634 -4.01 2.46 14.34
CA HIS A 634 -3.81 1.41 15.34
C HIS A 634 -2.78 1.84 16.37
N ILE A 635 -3.17 1.84 17.64
CA ILE A 635 -2.30 2.19 18.78
C ILE A 635 -2.13 0.98 19.72
N ASN A 636 -0.91 0.81 20.26
CA ASN A 636 -0.54 -0.31 21.14
C ASN A 636 -0.04 0.15 22.52
N THR A 637 0.07 1.46 22.75
CA THR A 637 0.49 2.02 24.03
C THR A 637 -0.14 3.38 24.26
N VAL A 638 -0.28 3.76 25.52
CA VAL A 638 -0.68 5.12 25.94
C VAL A 638 0.52 6.08 26.02
N SER A 639 1.74 5.55 26.14
CA SER A 639 2.96 6.33 26.34
C SER A 639 3.36 7.21 25.15
N GLY A 640 2.85 6.91 23.95
CA GLY A 640 3.26 7.55 22.70
C GLY A 640 4.50 6.94 22.03
N ARG A 641 5.12 5.93 22.64
CA ARG A 641 6.27 5.24 22.04
C ARG A 641 5.85 4.43 20.82
N ALA A 642 6.78 4.23 19.88
CA ALA A 642 6.55 3.29 18.78
C ALA A 642 6.61 1.84 19.30
N ARG A 643 5.63 1.04 18.86
CA ARG A 643 5.59 -0.43 19.02
C ARG A 643 5.27 -1.06 17.67
N PRO A 644 5.70 -2.30 17.41
CA PRO A 644 5.29 -3.04 16.23
C PRO A 644 3.76 -3.00 16.04
N GLY A 645 3.33 -2.81 14.80
CA GLY A 645 1.92 -2.69 14.42
C GLY A 645 1.28 -1.32 14.64
N GLN A 646 1.93 -0.35 15.29
CA GLN A 646 1.39 1.00 15.41
C GLN A 646 1.50 1.79 14.11
N HIS A 647 0.37 2.33 13.65
CA HIS A 647 0.31 3.13 12.45
C HIS A 647 -0.89 4.09 12.47
N SER A 648 -0.82 5.15 11.66
CA SER A 648 -1.92 6.05 11.35
C SER A 648 -1.70 6.68 9.98
N ALA A 649 -2.65 7.49 9.52
CA ALA A 649 -2.58 8.25 8.28
C ALA A 649 -2.94 9.73 8.54
N LEU A 650 -2.52 10.63 7.64
CA LEU A 650 -2.83 12.05 7.80
C LEU A 650 -4.34 12.32 7.73
N SER A 651 -5.09 11.55 6.94
CA SER A 651 -6.55 11.62 6.89
C SER A 651 -7.20 11.34 8.25
N ASP A 652 -6.68 10.39 9.02
CA ASP A 652 -7.14 10.10 10.38
C ASP A 652 -6.79 11.22 11.36
N ILE A 653 -5.60 11.81 11.24
CA ILE A 653 -5.21 12.97 12.04
C ILE A 653 -6.13 14.17 11.76
N ALA A 654 -6.50 14.41 10.50
CA ALA A 654 -7.45 15.45 10.15
C ALA A 654 -8.84 15.18 10.74
N ARG A 655 -9.32 13.93 10.75
CA ARG A 655 -10.58 13.54 11.41
C ARG A 655 -10.52 13.79 12.92
N LEU A 656 -9.41 13.42 13.56
CA LEU A 656 -9.17 13.68 14.98
C LEU A 656 -9.21 15.18 15.30
N MET A 657 -8.50 15.99 14.52
CA MET A 657 -8.45 17.44 14.74
C MET A 657 -9.77 18.14 14.41
N ARG A 658 -10.51 17.68 13.39
CA ARG A 658 -11.86 18.16 13.11
C ARG A 658 -12.81 17.81 14.26
N HIS A 659 -12.74 16.58 14.79
CA HIS A 659 -13.51 16.19 15.97
C HIS A 659 -13.18 17.09 17.16
N PHE A 660 -11.90 17.35 17.42
CA PHE A 660 -11.46 18.23 18.49
C PHE A 660 -11.98 19.66 18.31
N TYR A 661 -11.85 20.22 17.10
CA TYR A 661 -12.33 21.56 16.76
C TYR A 661 -13.84 21.71 16.97
N VAL A 662 -14.64 20.77 16.48
CA VAL A 662 -16.11 20.82 16.56
C VAL A 662 -16.60 20.64 18.00
N ARG A 663 -15.99 19.72 18.76
CA ARG A 663 -16.48 19.34 20.10
C ARG A 663 -15.87 20.17 21.22
N TYR A 664 -14.63 20.63 21.06
CA TYR A 664 -13.86 21.32 22.09
C TYR A 664 -13.21 22.62 21.59
N PRO A 665 -13.94 23.53 20.90
CA PRO A 665 -13.33 24.72 20.29
C PRO A 665 -12.63 25.62 21.31
N HIS A 666 -13.15 25.71 22.54
CA HIS A 666 -12.58 26.49 23.64
C HIS A 666 -11.27 25.91 24.22
N LEU A 667 -10.92 24.66 23.88
CA LEU A 667 -9.70 23.98 24.32
C LEU A 667 -8.63 23.93 23.22
N LEU A 668 -8.93 24.40 22.00
CA LEU A 668 -7.93 24.53 20.94
C LEU A 668 -6.66 25.30 21.36
N PRO A 669 -6.72 26.33 22.23
CA PRO A 669 -5.53 27.02 22.71
C PRO A 669 -4.47 26.13 23.37
N TRP A 670 -4.80 24.88 23.75
CA TRP A 670 -3.79 23.91 24.21
C TRP A 670 -2.68 23.66 23.18
N PHE A 671 -2.97 23.82 21.88
CA PHE A 671 -1.97 23.68 20.82
C PHE A 671 -1.18 24.98 20.55
N CYS A 672 -1.58 26.09 21.16
CA CYS A 672 -0.90 27.39 21.06
C CYS A 672 0.20 27.55 22.11
N GLU A 673 0.18 26.78 23.20
CA GLU A 673 1.23 26.90 24.21
C GLU A 673 2.61 26.58 23.59
N HIS A 674 3.57 27.47 23.85
CA HIS A 674 4.95 27.37 23.36
C HIS A 674 5.94 26.96 24.46
N GLU A 675 5.71 27.43 25.69
CA GLU A 675 6.49 27.06 26.85
C GLU A 675 5.65 26.96 28.12
N ALA A 676 6.09 26.11 29.04
CA ALA A 676 5.49 25.99 30.37
C ALA A 676 6.55 25.68 31.43
N VAL A 677 6.35 26.23 32.62
CA VAL A 677 7.12 25.87 33.81
C VAL A 677 6.43 24.68 34.47
N ILE A 678 7.13 23.54 34.55
CA ILE A 678 6.65 22.33 35.22
C ILE A 678 7.67 21.94 36.29
N GLY A 679 7.26 22.05 37.55
CA GLY A 679 8.22 22.02 38.67
C GLY A 679 9.17 23.21 38.57
N GLU A 680 10.47 22.94 38.57
CA GLU A 680 11.54 23.96 38.49
C GLU A 680 12.13 24.11 37.07
N ARG A 681 11.55 23.43 36.07
CA ARG A 681 12.09 23.39 34.70
C ARG A 681 11.14 24.06 33.71
N ILE A 682 11.73 24.72 32.72
CA ILE A 682 11.02 25.28 31.57
C ILE A 682 11.05 24.25 30.45
N TYR A 683 9.89 23.89 29.94
CA TYR A 683 9.73 23.02 28.79
C TYR A 683 9.23 23.83 27.60
N ARG A 684 9.88 23.66 26.44
CA ARG A 684 9.53 24.35 25.20
C ARG A 684 9.12 23.37 24.13
N LYS A 685 8.22 23.81 23.25
CA LYS A 685 7.82 23.08 22.06
C LYS A 685 8.99 22.95 21.08
N THR A 686 8.98 21.88 20.28
CA THR A 686 10.02 21.61 19.28
C THR A 686 9.77 22.27 17.93
N GLY A 687 8.52 22.65 17.63
CA GLY A 687 8.15 23.34 16.39
C GLY A 687 8.19 24.86 16.55
N ASN A 688 8.67 25.56 15.52
CA ASN A 688 8.96 27.00 15.56
C ASN A 688 7.94 27.85 14.81
N LEU A 689 6.82 27.28 14.34
CA LEU A 689 5.83 28.02 13.56
C LEU A 689 4.94 28.92 14.43
N HIS A 690 4.73 28.53 15.70
CA HIS A 690 3.97 29.37 16.62
C HIS A 690 4.77 30.61 17.06
N GLY A 691 6.04 30.42 17.40
CA GLY A 691 6.87 31.47 18.01
C GLY A 691 7.07 32.72 17.14
N ASP A 692 6.98 32.59 15.81
CA ASP A 692 7.08 33.72 14.88
C ASP A 692 5.77 34.11 14.19
N GLY A 693 4.65 33.54 14.65
CA GLY A 693 3.31 33.87 14.15
C GLY A 693 2.93 33.19 12.82
N SER A 694 3.78 32.30 12.27
CA SER A 694 3.46 31.55 11.05
C SER A 694 2.25 30.62 11.23
N ALA A 695 2.05 30.10 12.44
CA ALA A 695 0.90 29.27 12.80
C ALA A 695 0.32 29.69 14.16
N TRP A 696 -1.00 29.69 14.26
CA TRP A 696 -1.71 29.94 15.51
C TRP A 696 -1.52 28.81 16.52
N GLY A 697 -1.49 27.55 16.07
CA GLY A 697 -1.22 26.39 16.93
C GLY A 697 -0.42 25.31 16.20
N GLN A 698 0.24 24.42 16.94
CA GLN A 698 1.09 23.38 16.35
C GLN A 698 1.15 22.12 17.23
N PHE A 699 1.47 20.97 16.63
CA PHE A 699 1.93 19.77 17.31
C PHE A 699 3.00 19.07 16.47
N SER A 700 4.09 18.63 17.10
CA SER A 700 5.23 18.01 16.41
C SER A 700 5.66 16.74 17.13
N ALA A 701 5.81 15.65 16.37
CA ALA A 701 6.04 14.30 16.87
C ALA A 701 7.16 13.59 16.08
N GLY A 702 8.34 14.21 16.07
CA GLY A 702 9.51 13.70 15.34
C GLY A 702 9.40 14.03 13.84
N ASN A 703 9.06 13.04 13.02
CA ASN A 703 9.00 13.16 11.56
C ASN A 703 7.59 13.48 11.02
N TRP A 704 6.62 13.73 11.90
CA TRP A 704 5.27 14.12 11.53
C TRP A 704 4.71 15.14 12.51
N GLY A 705 3.67 15.86 12.08
CA GLY A 705 3.00 16.86 12.91
C GLY A 705 1.91 17.61 12.15
N PHE A 706 1.34 18.61 12.81
CA PHE A 706 0.37 19.51 12.21
C PHE A 706 0.53 20.95 12.70
N ALA A 707 0.04 21.88 11.89
CA ALA A 707 -0.08 23.29 12.22
C ALA A 707 -1.51 23.79 11.93
N LEU A 708 -1.98 24.71 12.77
CA LEU A 708 -3.29 25.34 12.71
C LEU A 708 -3.11 26.83 12.42
N GLN A 709 -3.87 27.37 11.47
CA GLN A 709 -3.83 28.80 11.19
C GLN A 709 -5.17 29.35 10.72
N TRP A 710 -5.50 30.55 11.19
CA TRP A 710 -6.70 31.27 10.77
C TRP A 710 -6.42 32.11 9.53
N PHE A 711 -7.23 31.94 8.49
CA PHE A 711 -7.23 32.79 7.29
C PHE A 711 -8.65 33.21 6.96
N ALA A 712 -8.88 34.52 6.83
CA ALA A 712 -10.19 35.09 6.50
C ALA A 712 -11.37 34.55 7.35
N GLY A 713 -11.12 34.22 8.62
CA GLY A 713 -12.13 33.68 9.55
C GLY A 713 -12.28 32.15 9.56
N ASP A 714 -11.59 31.43 8.68
CA ASP A 714 -11.57 29.97 8.65
C ASP A 714 -10.32 29.38 9.28
N LEU A 715 -10.47 28.25 9.98
CA LEU A 715 -9.36 27.52 10.59
C LEU A 715 -8.84 26.45 9.63
N TRP A 716 -7.59 26.58 9.21
CA TRP A 716 -6.89 25.62 8.37
C TRP A 716 -5.97 24.72 9.19
N LEU A 717 -5.94 23.45 8.80
CA LEU A 717 -5.05 22.42 9.33
C LEU A 717 -4.10 21.97 8.21
N ALA A 718 -2.82 22.21 8.40
CA ALA A 718 -1.74 21.57 7.64
C ALA A 718 -1.24 20.35 8.41
N CYS A 719 -1.10 19.21 7.76
CA CYS A 719 -0.46 18.03 8.31
C CYS A 719 0.62 17.50 7.36
N ALA A 720 1.73 17.05 7.94
CA ALA A 720 2.81 16.46 7.19
C ALA A 720 3.39 15.25 7.95
N ALA A 721 3.84 14.24 7.20
CA ALA A 721 4.56 13.08 7.71
C ALA A 721 5.71 12.68 6.79
N GLY A 722 6.72 12.01 7.35
CA GLY A 722 7.92 11.59 6.61
C GLY A 722 9.03 12.64 6.57
N ALA A 723 8.94 13.71 7.38
CA ALA A 723 9.97 14.73 7.48
C ALA A 723 11.31 14.13 7.96
N ARG A 724 12.43 14.75 7.56
CA ARG A 724 13.78 14.27 7.89
C ARG A 724 14.25 14.70 9.27
N ASP A 725 13.88 15.93 9.62
CA ASP A 725 14.22 16.61 10.85
C ASP A 725 13.10 17.63 11.17
N ALA A 726 13.22 18.30 12.31
CA ALA A 726 12.23 19.26 12.79
C ALA A 726 12.07 20.47 11.87
N PHE A 727 13.17 20.96 11.28
CA PHE A 727 13.11 22.09 10.36
C PHE A 727 12.38 21.74 9.07
N HIS A 728 12.64 20.55 8.51
CA HIS A 728 11.91 20.05 7.37
C HIS A 728 10.41 19.90 7.68
N LEU A 729 10.04 19.44 8.87
CA LEU A 729 8.63 19.37 9.26
C LEU A 729 7.99 20.77 9.29
N ASP A 730 8.63 21.75 9.93
CA ASP A 730 8.16 23.13 9.96
C ASP A 730 8.05 23.73 8.56
N TYR A 731 9.02 23.44 7.68
CA TYR A 731 9.01 23.87 6.28
C TYR A 731 7.78 23.34 5.53
N LEU A 732 7.49 22.03 5.63
CA LEU A 732 6.35 21.40 4.96
C LEU A 732 5.01 21.98 5.45
N LEU A 733 4.89 22.18 6.77
CA LEU A 733 3.69 22.74 7.37
C LEU A 733 3.49 24.20 6.95
N ASP A 734 4.55 25.01 6.94
CA ASP A 734 4.50 26.40 6.47
C ASP A 734 4.13 26.50 4.99
N GLU A 735 4.65 25.60 4.15
CA GLU A 735 4.34 25.53 2.71
C GLU A 735 2.86 25.21 2.47
N LEU A 736 2.29 24.28 3.24
CA LEU A 736 0.87 23.96 3.17
C LEU A 736 0.02 25.15 3.61
N LEU A 737 0.35 25.79 4.73
CA LEU A 737 -0.39 26.97 5.20
C LEU A 737 -0.32 28.14 4.21
N ALA A 738 0.80 28.31 3.50
CA ALA A 738 0.93 29.33 2.45
C ALA A 738 -0.05 29.13 1.28
N GLN A 739 -0.51 27.90 1.02
CA GLN A 739 -1.52 27.60 0.00
C GLN A 739 -2.96 27.86 0.48
N ALA A 740 -3.16 27.98 1.80
CA ALA A 740 -4.44 28.38 2.37
C ALA A 740 -4.63 29.90 2.36
N ASP A 741 -3.54 30.65 2.52
CA ASP A 741 -3.51 32.10 2.62
C ASP A 741 -3.78 32.79 1.26
N THR A 742 -4.99 33.32 1.06
CA THR A 742 -5.35 34.04 -0.17
C THR A 742 -4.70 35.43 -0.28
N ALA A 743 -4.23 35.99 0.84
CA ALA A 743 -3.50 37.26 0.84
C ALA A 743 -2.02 37.04 0.53
N TYR A 744 -1.50 35.84 0.77
CA TYR A 744 -0.13 35.48 0.42
C TYR A 744 0.05 35.47 -1.10
N ARG A 745 0.79 36.46 -1.59
CA ARG A 745 1.28 36.46 -2.96
C ARG A 745 2.72 35.96 -2.94
N PRO A 746 3.00 34.76 -3.49
CA PRO A 746 4.39 34.31 -3.59
C PRO A 746 5.16 35.34 -4.43
N CYS A 747 6.25 35.85 -3.88
CA CYS A 747 7.14 36.72 -4.64
C CYS A 747 7.71 35.89 -5.79
N LEU A 748 7.31 36.22 -7.03
CA LEU A 748 7.91 35.65 -8.23
C LEU A 748 9.30 36.27 -8.39
N SER A 749 10.33 35.55 -7.95
CA SER A 749 11.72 35.83 -8.29
C SER A 749 12.09 34.90 -9.44
N ALA A 750 12.28 35.44 -10.64
CA ALA A 750 13.02 34.70 -11.65
C ALA A 750 14.44 34.44 -11.11
N PRO A 751 15.03 33.26 -11.33
CA PRO A 751 16.44 33.05 -11.03
C PRO A 751 17.28 34.04 -11.84
N ALA A 752 18.42 34.44 -11.32
CA ALA A 752 19.39 35.18 -12.12
C ALA A 752 19.89 34.26 -13.24
N VAL A 753 19.73 34.69 -14.50
CA VAL A 753 20.14 33.92 -15.68
C VAL A 753 21.32 34.60 -16.34
N ARG A 754 22.40 33.84 -16.57
CA ARG A 754 23.57 34.23 -17.36
C ARG A 754 23.65 33.31 -18.57
N GLN A 755 23.61 33.89 -19.76
CA GLN A 755 23.79 33.16 -21.02
C GLN A 755 25.16 33.48 -21.59
N ILE A 756 25.96 32.43 -21.81
CA ILE A 756 27.30 32.53 -22.38
C ILE A 756 27.22 31.97 -23.80
N ALA A 757 27.53 32.81 -24.79
CA ALA A 757 27.42 32.45 -26.21
C ALA A 757 28.53 31.48 -26.65
N SER A 758 29.68 31.50 -25.97
CA SER A 758 30.79 30.57 -26.22
C SER A 758 30.39 29.12 -25.90
N PRO A 759 30.90 28.11 -26.65
CA PRO A 759 30.66 26.70 -26.36
C PRO A 759 31.34 26.22 -25.07
N THR A 760 32.31 27.00 -24.56
CA THR A 760 33.02 26.75 -23.31
C THR A 760 32.96 27.98 -22.41
N ALA A 761 32.97 27.77 -21.09
CA ALA A 761 33.01 28.84 -20.11
C ALA A 761 33.87 28.49 -18.89
N THR A 762 34.37 29.51 -18.20
CA THR A 762 35.06 29.39 -16.92
C THR A 762 34.22 30.01 -15.80
N LEU A 763 33.87 29.19 -14.80
CA LEU A 763 33.17 29.63 -13.58
C LEU A 763 34.16 29.62 -12.42
N THR A 764 34.33 30.76 -11.74
CA THR A 764 35.29 30.92 -10.64
C THR A 764 34.56 31.11 -9.32
N PHE A 765 34.98 30.36 -8.29
CA PHE A 765 34.44 30.44 -6.94
C PHE A 765 35.55 30.85 -5.96
N LEU A 766 35.33 31.97 -5.30
CA LEU A 766 36.19 32.48 -4.22
C LEU A 766 35.55 32.14 -2.86
N GLY A 767 36.38 31.73 -1.92
CA GLY A 767 35.98 31.38 -0.55
C GLY A 767 35.40 32.52 0.28
N ASP A 768 35.45 32.34 1.60
CA ASP A 768 34.83 33.23 2.57
C ASP A 768 35.41 34.65 2.45
N THR A 769 34.53 35.63 2.30
CA THR A 769 34.88 37.02 1.99
C THR A 769 34.21 37.98 2.97
N TYR A 770 35.04 38.73 3.70
CA TYR A 770 34.68 39.79 4.61
C TYR A 770 35.80 40.84 4.72
N PHE A 771 35.50 42.12 4.52
CA PHE A 771 36.48 43.21 4.56
C PHE A 771 36.96 43.59 5.96
N GLY A 772 36.31 43.08 7.01
CA GLY A 772 36.85 43.08 8.37
C GLY A 772 36.49 44.30 9.21
N GLU A 773 35.48 45.07 8.85
CA GLU A 773 35.07 46.32 9.52
C GLU A 773 34.92 46.14 11.04
N TRP A 774 34.25 45.08 11.47
CA TRP A 774 34.06 44.71 12.88
C TRP A 774 35.37 44.46 13.62
N TYR A 775 36.35 43.84 12.94
CA TYR A 775 37.69 43.62 13.50
C TYR A 775 38.52 44.91 13.47
N THR A 776 38.35 45.70 12.42
CA THR A 776 39.02 46.98 12.18
C THR A 776 38.68 47.98 13.28
N GLU A 777 37.39 48.10 13.63
CA GLU A 777 36.95 48.95 14.75
C GLU A 777 37.61 48.55 16.07
N ARG A 778 37.73 47.24 16.34
CA ARG A 778 38.39 46.73 17.55
C ARG A 778 39.90 46.95 17.55
N ARG A 779 40.56 46.81 16.40
CA ARG A 779 41.99 47.11 16.25
C ARG A 779 42.26 48.61 16.39
N LYS A 780 41.43 49.46 15.78
CA LYS A 780 41.45 50.91 15.93
C LYS A 780 41.32 51.36 17.38
N ALA A 781 40.37 50.80 18.12
CA ALA A 781 40.18 51.09 19.54
C ALA A 781 41.40 50.73 20.42
N ARG A 782 42.29 49.85 19.93
CA ARG A 782 43.53 49.43 20.59
C ARG A 782 44.78 50.09 20.02
N GLY A 783 44.64 51.02 19.08
CA GLY A 783 45.77 51.66 18.40
C GLY A 783 46.61 50.69 17.53
N ILE A 784 46.02 49.60 17.06
CA ILE A 784 46.70 48.60 16.21
C ILE A 784 46.54 49.02 14.75
N ASP A 785 47.65 49.02 13.99
CA ASP A 785 47.67 49.29 12.55
C ASP A 785 46.79 48.27 11.79
N ASP A 786 46.11 48.73 10.75
CA ASP A 786 45.05 47.99 10.07
C ASP A 786 45.00 48.31 8.57
N ALA A 787 44.97 47.25 7.76
CA ALA A 787 45.02 47.38 6.30
C ALA A 787 43.81 48.10 5.70
N LEU A 788 42.60 47.87 6.23
CA LEU A 788 41.38 48.50 5.70
C LEU A 788 41.41 50.02 5.94
N GLN A 789 41.87 50.45 7.11
CA GLN A 789 42.03 51.88 7.42
C GLN A 789 43.12 52.54 6.55
N ARG A 790 44.23 51.85 6.34
CA ARG A 790 45.40 52.42 5.66
C ARG A 790 45.27 52.43 4.15
N HIS A 791 44.68 51.38 3.57
CA HIS A 791 44.71 51.13 2.14
C HIS A 791 43.32 50.97 1.49
N GLY A 792 42.25 50.92 2.29
CA GLY A 792 40.88 50.77 1.81
C GLY A 792 40.53 49.35 1.37
N TYR A 793 39.30 49.19 0.87
CA TYR A 793 38.68 47.88 0.58
C TYR A 793 39.38 47.09 -0.53
N ASP A 794 40.04 47.75 -1.46
CA ASP A 794 40.68 47.10 -2.61
C ASP A 794 41.97 46.35 -2.25
N TYR A 795 42.61 46.73 -1.14
CA TYR A 795 43.94 46.26 -0.78
C TYR A 795 44.02 44.74 -0.68
N SER A 796 43.02 44.12 -0.05
CA SER A 796 43.01 42.67 0.20
C SER A 796 42.88 41.84 -1.09
N PHE A 797 42.38 42.42 -2.18
CA PHE A 797 42.28 41.73 -3.47
C PHE A 797 43.55 41.80 -4.31
N ALA A 798 44.43 42.78 -4.07
CA ALA A 798 45.45 43.17 -5.06
C ALA A 798 46.35 42.01 -5.53
N ALA A 799 46.77 41.13 -4.62
CA ALA A 799 47.66 40.01 -4.95
C ALA A 799 46.94 38.80 -5.58
N ILE A 800 45.61 38.68 -5.43
CA ILE A 800 44.80 37.60 -6.05
C ILE A 800 43.94 38.06 -7.22
N ALA A 801 43.82 39.37 -7.47
CA ALA A 801 43.09 39.93 -8.60
C ALA A 801 43.49 39.30 -9.96
N PRO A 802 44.78 38.99 -10.24
CA PRO A 802 45.15 38.23 -11.44
C PRO A 802 44.46 36.87 -11.58
N LEU A 803 44.20 36.17 -10.45
CA LEU A 803 43.54 34.87 -10.43
C LEU A 803 42.01 34.97 -10.62
N LEU A 804 41.43 36.15 -10.45
CA LEU A 804 40.00 36.37 -10.67
C LEU A 804 39.68 36.81 -12.11
N ARG A 805 40.67 37.38 -12.82
CA ARG A 805 40.54 37.78 -14.23
C ARG A 805 40.32 36.58 -15.17
N ASN A 806 39.72 36.86 -16.34
CA ASN A 806 39.42 35.90 -17.41
C ASN A 806 38.42 34.79 -17.04
N SER A 807 37.52 35.06 -16.09
CA SER A 807 36.38 34.18 -15.79
C SER A 807 35.12 34.74 -16.44
N ASP A 808 34.24 33.89 -16.96
CA ASP A 808 32.95 34.31 -17.53
C ASP A 808 31.92 34.59 -16.42
N VAL A 809 32.04 33.89 -15.28
CA VAL A 809 31.26 34.14 -14.08
C VAL A 809 32.16 33.98 -12.86
N THR A 810 32.21 34.99 -11.99
CA THR A 810 32.90 34.91 -10.70
C THR A 810 31.92 35.04 -9.53
N LEU A 811 31.98 34.09 -8.59
CA LEU A 811 31.19 34.09 -7.37
C LEU A 811 32.08 34.13 -6.12
N THR A 812 31.59 34.74 -5.04
CA THR A 812 32.24 34.66 -3.72
C THR A 812 31.25 34.48 -2.58
N ASN A 813 31.66 33.81 -1.50
CA ASN A 813 30.86 33.68 -0.28
C ASN A 813 31.02 34.92 0.61
N VAL A 814 30.01 35.78 0.71
CA VAL A 814 30.09 37.03 1.50
C VAL A 814 29.59 36.79 2.91
N GLU A 815 30.45 36.99 3.90
CA GLU A 815 30.20 36.64 5.30
C GLU A 815 29.96 37.87 6.20
N ALA A 816 29.10 38.77 5.74
CA ALA A 816 28.63 39.89 6.54
C ALA A 816 27.24 40.34 6.11
N ALA A 817 26.46 40.85 7.06
CA ALA A 817 25.29 41.65 6.75
C ALA A 817 25.74 43.06 6.36
N LEU A 818 25.50 43.45 5.11
CA LEU A 818 25.86 44.77 4.60
C LEU A 818 24.79 45.78 5.03
N THR A 819 25.04 46.46 6.14
CA THR A 819 24.15 47.47 6.72
C THR A 819 24.89 48.35 7.72
N THR A 820 24.42 49.59 7.84
CA THR A 820 24.77 50.51 8.94
C THR A 820 23.69 50.57 10.02
N ASP A 821 22.49 50.02 9.74
CA ASP A 821 21.43 49.85 10.73
C ASP A 821 21.64 48.56 11.53
N LEU A 822 21.87 48.73 12.84
CA LEU A 822 22.11 47.66 13.80
C LEU A 822 20.95 47.49 14.80
N SER A 823 19.81 48.15 14.57
CA SER A 823 18.65 48.12 15.48
C SER A 823 18.10 46.71 15.74
N ALA A 824 18.24 45.81 14.77
CA ALA A 824 17.83 44.41 14.84
C ALA A 824 19.02 43.43 14.92
N SER A 825 20.18 43.91 15.38
CA SER A 825 21.38 43.08 15.52
C SER A 825 21.15 41.87 16.42
N LEU A 826 21.75 40.75 16.03
CA LEU A 826 21.76 39.52 16.82
C LEU A 826 22.85 39.52 17.90
N ALA A 827 23.51 40.65 18.15
CA ALA A 827 24.51 40.80 19.19
C ALA A 827 23.95 40.39 20.56
N GLY A 828 24.72 39.62 21.33
CA GLY A 828 24.29 39.07 22.62
C GLY A 828 23.46 37.78 22.50
N ARG A 829 22.83 37.52 21.35
CA ARG A 829 22.27 36.20 21.02
C ARG A 829 23.35 35.35 20.39
N LYS A 830 23.97 35.84 19.30
CA LYS A 830 25.05 35.17 18.54
C LYS A 830 26.44 35.67 18.97
N PRO A 831 27.47 34.80 19.05
CA PRO A 831 28.81 35.19 19.51
C PRO A 831 29.51 36.20 18.59
N PHE A 832 29.29 36.10 17.28
CA PHE A 832 29.90 36.98 16.29
C PHE A 832 28.83 37.51 15.33
N CYS A 833 28.67 38.83 15.31
CA CYS A 833 27.80 39.54 14.38
C CYS A 833 28.67 40.42 13.49
N LEU A 834 28.84 40.04 12.23
CA LEU A 834 29.68 40.72 11.26
C LEU A 834 28.83 41.60 10.36
N THR A 835 29.17 42.87 10.32
CA THR A 835 28.53 43.88 9.47
C THR A 835 29.57 44.61 8.65
N GLY A 836 29.13 45.18 7.53
CA GLY A 836 29.99 45.95 6.63
C GLY A 836 29.25 47.10 5.95
N ASP A 837 30.00 48.05 5.40
CA ASP A 837 29.42 49.18 4.68
C ASP A 837 28.86 48.71 3.33
N PRO A 838 27.55 48.91 3.04
CA PRO A 838 26.96 48.42 1.81
C PRO A 838 27.59 48.98 0.53
N ALA A 839 27.88 50.28 0.50
CA ALA A 839 28.36 50.94 -0.71
C ALA A 839 29.82 50.57 -0.98
N ALA A 840 30.68 50.62 0.04
CA ALA A 840 32.10 50.34 -0.09
C ALA A 840 32.37 48.86 -0.39
N SER A 841 31.68 47.94 0.30
CA SER A 841 31.83 46.50 0.08
C SER A 841 31.46 46.12 -1.35
N VAL A 842 30.32 46.60 -1.84
CA VAL A 842 29.83 46.31 -3.18
C VAL A 842 30.71 46.96 -4.26
N ALA A 843 31.21 48.19 -4.04
CA ALA A 843 32.13 48.85 -4.95
C ALA A 843 33.42 48.05 -5.13
N ALA A 844 34.01 47.56 -4.04
CA ALA A 844 35.22 46.74 -4.08
C ALA A 844 34.99 45.40 -4.79
N LEU A 845 33.89 44.70 -4.50
CA LEU A 845 33.54 43.44 -5.19
C LEU A 845 33.32 43.65 -6.70
N ARG A 846 32.59 44.71 -7.08
CA ARG A 846 32.35 45.03 -8.50
C ARG A 846 33.64 45.34 -9.24
N LYS A 847 34.59 46.03 -8.61
CA LYS A 847 35.89 46.34 -9.21
C LYS A 847 36.70 45.09 -9.55
N GLN A 848 36.50 43.99 -8.83
CA GLN A 848 37.15 42.70 -9.09
C GLN A 848 36.40 41.82 -10.09
N GLY A 849 35.27 42.27 -10.64
CA GLY A 849 34.47 41.49 -11.58
C GLY A 849 33.66 40.37 -10.93
N ILE A 850 33.25 40.54 -9.67
CA ILE A 850 32.34 39.60 -9.01
C ILE A 850 30.93 39.74 -9.62
N ASP A 851 30.43 38.65 -10.21
CA ASP A 851 29.12 38.60 -10.87
C ASP A 851 28.00 38.15 -9.93
N ALA A 852 28.33 37.34 -8.92
CA ALA A 852 27.37 36.88 -7.93
C ALA A 852 27.99 36.65 -6.55
N VAL A 853 27.14 36.59 -5.52
CA VAL A 853 27.52 36.32 -4.14
C VAL A 853 26.68 35.21 -3.53
N ALA A 854 27.35 34.32 -2.80
CA ALA A 854 26.72 33.34 -1.94
C ALA A 854 26.47 33.98 -0.56
N LEU A 855 25.22 33.95 -0.13
CA LEU A 855 24.73 34.48 1.16
C LEU A 855 24.13 33.36 2.04
N GLY A 856 24.12 32.11 1.55
CA GLY A 856 23.69 30.94 2.31
C GLY A 856 24.71 30.52 3.36
N ASN A 857 25.06 31.42 4.27
CA ASN A 857 26.07 31.24 5.30
C ASN A 857 25.56 31.74 6.66
N ASN A 858 26.39 31.60 7.69
CA ASN A 858 26.06 31.95 9.07
C ASN A 858 26.09 33.45 9.40
N HIS A 859 26.35 34.36 8.45
CA HIS A 859 26.53 35.81 8.71
C HIS A 859 25.54 36.74 8.00
N ALA A 860 24.80 36.26 6.99
CA ALA A 860 23.85 37.10 6.23
C ALA A 860 22.68 37.70 7.05
N MET A 861 22.38 37.13 8.23
CA MET A 861 21.29 37.56 9.13
C MET A 861 21.79 38.27 10.40
N ASP A 862 23.07 38.61 10.49
CA ASP A 862 23.69 39.13 11.74
C ASP A 862 23.09 40.45 12.23
N ALA A 863 22.54 41.25 11.31
CA ALA A 863 21.80 42.46 11.61
C ALA A 863 20.27 42.31 11.46
N GLY A 864 19.77 41.06 11.59
CA GLY A 864 18.37 40.73 11.47
C GLY A 864 17.79 40.98 10.09
N LEU A 865 16.45 41.07 10.01
CA LEU A 865 15.73 41.30 8.76
C LEU A 865 16.08 42.63 8.06
N PRO A 866 16.21 43.77 8.78
CA PRO A 866 16.68 45.02 8.16
C PRO A 866 18.05 44.86 7.50
N GLY A 867 18.99 44.18 8.16
CA GLY A 867 20.31 43.89 7.62
C GLY A 867 20.29 43.00 6.38
N LEU A 868 19.50 41.93 6.39
CA LEU A 868 19.31 41.08 5.21
C LEU A 868 18.73 41.88 4.03
N HIS A 869 17.69 42.68 4.27
CA HIS A 869 17.08 43.51 3.23
C HIS A 869 18.05 44.54 2.66
N SER A 870 18.84 45.20 3.52
CA SER A 870 19.91 46.11 3.11
C SER A 870 20.93 45.41 2.22
N THR A 871 21.37 44.21 2.63
CA THR A 871 22.33 43.38 1.89
C THR A 871 21.81 43.01 0.50
N LEU A 872 20.60 42.46 0.42
CA LEU A 872 19.97 42.06 -0.84
C LEU A 872 19.74 43.28 -1.77
N LYS A 873 19.36 44.43 -1.20
CA LYS A 873 19.18 45.68 -1.93
C LYS A 873 20.51 46.17 -2.53
N ALA A 874 21.57 46.21 -1.74
CA ALA A 874 22.88 46.71 -2.15
C ALA A 874 23.46 45.93 -3.34
N PHE A 875 23.39 44.59 -3.29
CA PHE A 875 23.84 43.76 -4.41
C PHE A 875 22.96 43.91 -5.65
N ARG A 876 21.63 43.95 -5.48
CA ARG A 876 20.69 44.15 -6.59
C ARG A 876 20.93 45.48 -7.32
N GLU A 877 21.14 46.57 -6.57
CA GLU A 877 21.41 47.90 -7.15
C GLU A 877 22.74 47.96 -7.89
N ALA A 878 23.71 47.12 -7.52
CA ALA A 878 24.98 47.02 -8.22
C ALA A 878 25.01 46.01 -9.38
N GLY A 879 23.93 45.26 -9.60
CA GLY A 879 23.86 44.24 -10.64
C GLY A 879 24.61 42.94 -10.30
N ILE A 880 24.90 42.70 -9.03
CA ILE A 880 25.51 41.46 -8.53
C ILE A 880 24.39 40.51 -8.12
N ALA A 881 24.38 39.29 -8.66
CA ALA A 881 23.35 38.31 -8.32
C ALA A 881 23.55 37.72 -6.92
N CYS A 882 22.48 37.42 -6.20
CA CYS A 882 22.55 36.78 -4.88
C CYS A 882 22.01 35.35 -4.96
N VAL A 883 22.68 34.41 -4.30
CA VAL A 883 22.19 33.04 -4.08
C VAL A 883 22.25 32.67 -2.60
N GLY A 884 21.28 31.91 -2.11
CA GLY A 884 21.30 31.37 -0.75
C GLY A 884 20.66 32.24 0.34
N ALA A 885 20.10 33.41 0.02
CA ALA A 885 19.31 34.21 0.95
C ALA A 885 18.20 34.99 0.25
N GLY A 886 17.12 35.31 0.96
CA GLY A 886 15.96 35.96 0.36
C GLY A 886 14.87 36.33 1.35
N ILE A 887 13.86 37.05 0.86
CA ILE A 887 12.69 37.49 1.65
C ILE A 887 11.68 36.35 1.93
N ASN A 888 11.93 35.17 1.35
CA ASN A 888 11.22 33.92 1.60
C ASN A 888 12.08 32.74 1.09
N ALA A 889 11.66 31.50 1.39
CA ALA A 889 12.37 30.30 0.95
C ALA A 889 12.53 30.20 -0.57
N ARG A 890 11.51 30.58 -1.36
CA ARG A 890 11.57 30.52 -2.83
C ARG A 890 12.70 31.38 -3.38
N GLN A 891 12.88 32.60 -2.87
CA GLN A 891 13.99 33.46 -3.28
C GLN A 891 15.33 32.95 -2.73
N ALA A 892 15.37 32.55 -1.46
CA ALA A 892 16.61 32.07 -0.84
C ALA A 892 17.19 30.83 -1.52
N GLN A 893 16.32 29.94 -2.00
CA GLN A 893 16.68 28.69 -2.67
C GLN A 893 16.81 28.85 -4.20
N ALA A 894 16.55 30.05 -4.74
CA ALA A 894 16.70 30.28 -6.17
C ALA A 894 18.19 30.15 -6.59
N PRO A 895 18.51 29.34 -7.62
CA PRO A 895 19.87 29.21 -8.08
C PRO A 895 20.27 30.37 -8.98
N LEU A 896 21.58 30.58 -9.12
CA LEU A 896 22.14 31.23 -10.30
C LEU A 896 22.12 30.21 -11.45
N VAL A 897 21.48 30.57 -12.55
CA VAL A 897 21.38 29.73 -13.75
C VAL A 897 22.39 30.22 -14.77
N VAL A 898 23.34 29.38 -15.13
CA VAL A 898 24.33 29.65 -16.17
C VAL A 898 24.08 28.71 -17.34
N THR A 899 23.91 29.24 -18.55
CA THR A 899 23.76 28.43 -19.77
C THR A 899 24.97 28.63 -20.66
N VAL A 900 25.62 27.53 -21.05
CA VAL A 900 26.81 27.49 -21.90
C VAL A 900 26.52 26.51 -23.03
N GLY A 901 26.48 27.00 -24.27
CA GLY A 901 26.00 26.21 -25.41
C GLY A 901 24.60 25.64 -25.14
N LYS A 902 24.48 24.30 -25.16
CA LYS A 902 23.21 23.59 -24.86
C LYS A 902 23.07 23.12 -23.41
N ARG A 903 24.08 23.35 -22.56
CA ARG A 903 24.11 22.88 -21.17
C ARG A 903 23.67 23.97 -20.22
N THR A 904 22.98 23.57 -19.16
CA THR A 904 22.54 24.45 -18.08
C THR A 904 23.15 24.01 -16.76
N TYR A 905 23.75 24.96 -16.04
CA TYR A 905 24.32 24.79 -14.70
C TYR A 905 23.47 25.58 -13.72
N LYS A 906 23.08 24.97 -12.61
CA LYS A 906 22.33 25.63 -11.53
C LYS A 906 23.16 25.63 -10.26
N ILE A 907 23.53 26.82 -9.80
CA ILE A 907 24.39 27.04 -8.63
C ILE A 907 23.52 27.48 -7.45
N PHE A 908 23.47 26.64 -6.43
CA PHE A 908 22.75 26.88 -5.18
C PHE A 908 23.73 27.26 -4.07
N SER A 909 23.29 28.00 -3.06
CA SER A 909 24.04 28.25 -1.84
C SER A 909 23.15 28.01 -0.63
N ALA A 910 23.67 27.36 0.41
CA ALA A 910 22.90 27.09 1.62
C ALA A 910 23.77 26.81 2.85
N TYR A 911 23.19 27.09 4.00
CA TYR A 911 23.80 26.88 5.31
C TYR A 911 23.27 25.59 5.95
N TRP A 912 24.15 24.78 6.55
CA TRP A 912 23.70 23.58 7.27
C TRP A 912 22.74 23.91 8.42
N TYR A 913 21.83 23.01 8.76
CA TYR A 913 20.88 23.24 9.84
C TYR A 913 21.59 23.20 11.22
N ARG A 914 21.36 24.24 12.01
CA ARG A 914 21.72 24.31 13.42
C ARG A 914 20.52 24.73 14.23
N ARG A 915 20.11 23.85 15.14
CA ARG A 915 18.96 24.07 16.03
C ARG A 915 18.95 25.44 16.71
N TYR A 916 20.05 25.81 17.34
CA TYR A 916 20.20 27.12 18.00
C TYR A 916 20.04 28.30 17.03
N MET A 917 20.49 28.20 15.78
CA MET A 917 20.31 29.29 14.80
C MET A 917 18.84 29.45 14.39
N GLU A 918 18.09 28.35 14.33
CA GLU A 918 16.65 28.41 14.08
C GLU A 918 15.89 28.96 15.30
N GLU A 919 16.06 28.32 16.47
CA GLU A 919 15.28 28.62 17.68
C GLU A 919 15.60 30.00 18.26
N GLU A 920 16.88 30.38 18.30
CA GLU A 920 17.34 31.58 18.97
C GLU A 920 17.68 32.72 18.01
N CYS A 921 17.61 32.54 16.69
CA CYS A 921 17.93 33.61 15.72
C CYS A 921 16.95 33.71 14.53
N ALA A 922 16.00 32.77 14.35
CA ALA A 922 15.10 32.71 13.19
C ALA A 922 15.84 32.82 11.84
N PHE A 923 16.97 32.11 11.74
CA PHE A 923 18.01 32.39 10.74
C PHE A 923 17.65 31.88 9.33
N TYR A 924 16.93 30.76 9.23
CA TYR A 924 16.67 30.10 7.96
C TYR A 924 15.40 30.61 7.27
N ALA A 925 15.41 30.66 5.94
CA ALA A 925 14.23 30.99 5.16
C ALA A 925 13.20 29.84 5.20
N ARG A 926 11.92 30.22 5.28
CA ARG A 926 10.76 29.32 5.16
C ARG A 926 9.79 29.89 4.12
N PRO A 927 8.80 29.13 3.62
CA PRO A 927 7.85 29.61 2.60
C PRO A 927 7.31 31.02 2.85
N ARG A 928 7.01 31.37 4.10
CA ARG A 928 6.51 32.71 4.49
C ARG A 928 7.48 33.54 5.33
N ARG A 929 8.75 33.12 5.46
CA ARG A 929 9.77 33.80 6.27
C ARG A 929 11.07 34.05 5.51
N ALA A 930 11.57 35.29 5.58
CA ALA A 930 12.88 35.67 5.08
C ALA A 930 14.02 34.99 5.84
N GLY A 931 15.16 34.82 5.19
CA GLY A 931 16.35 34.22 5.81
C GLY A 931 17.29 33.60 4.78
N VAL A 932 18.16 32.70 5.25
CA VAL A 932 19.09 31.96 4.38
C VAL A 932 18.54 30.58 4.00
N ALA A 933 18.92 30.07 2.83
CA ALA A 933 18.61 28.70 2.44
C ALA A 933 19.29 27.70 3.39
N CYS A 934 18.57 26.63 3.72
CA CYS A 934 19.05 25.58 4.60
C CYS A 934 19.42 24.33 3.79
N ILE A 935 20.47 23.61 4.19
CA ILE A 935 20.79 22.25 3.70
C ILE A 935 19.81 21.23 4.32
N SER A 936 18.52 21.48 4.16
CA SER A 936 17.38 20.63 4.53
C SER A 936 16.12 21.21 3.86
N GLY A 937 14.96 20.57 4.04
CA GLY A 937 13.68 21.07 3.53
C GLY A 937 13.66 21.31 2.02
N GLY A 938 13.13 22.47 1.61
CA GLY A 938 12.86 22.82 0.22
C GLY A 938 14.03 22.69 -0.74
N LEU A 939 15.26 23.03 -0.33
CA LEU A 939 16.44 22.89 -1.20
C LEU A 939 16.64 21.43 -1.65
N MET A 940 16.52 20.50 -0.71
CA MET A 940 16.70 19.07 -0.99
C MET A 940 15.61 18.53 -1.93
N GLU A 941 14.40 19.07 -1.85
CA GLU A 941 13.30 18.72 -2.75
C GLU A 941 13.52 19.31 -4.14
N GLN A 942 13.97 20.56 -4.22
CA GLN A 942 14.27 21.24 -5.47
C GLN A 942 15.38 20.53 -6.25
N LEU A 943 16.48 20.12 -5.60
CA LEU A 943 17.55 19.37 -6.27
C LEU A 943 17.02 18.07 -6.90
N ARG A 944 16.14 17.34 -6.21
CA ARG A 944 15.53 16.10 -6.74
C ARG A 944 14.63 16.39 -7.93
N GLN A 945 13.81 17.44 -7.85
CA GLN A 945 12.92 17.83 -8.93
C GLN A 945 13.70 18.24 -10.18
N GLU A 946 14.77 19.01 -10.02
CA GLU A 946 15.64 19.42 -11.12
C GLU A 946 16.34 18.22 -11.78
N LYS A 947 16.85 17.27 -10.98
CA LYS A 947 17.51 16.07 -11.50
C LYS A 947 16.56 15.09 -12.17
N ALA A 948 15.29 15.06 -11.75
CA ALA A 948 14.24 14.24 -12.36
C ALA A 948 13.60 14.89 -13.61
N SER A 949 13.98 16.10 -13.99
CA SER A 949 13.42 16.80 -15.14
C SER A 949 13.86 16.19 -16.48
N ALA A 950 13.11 16.46 -17.57
CA ALA A 950 13.39 15.91 -18.90
C ALA A 950 14.74 16.36 -19.49
N ASN A 951 15.24 17.53 -19.06
CA ASN A 951 16.57 18.03 -19.44
C ASN A 951 17.29 18.49 -18.16
N PRO A 952 17.90 17.55 -17.40
CA PRO A 952 18.45 17.85 -16.10
C PRO A 952 19.65 18.78 -16.22
N ALA A 953 19.63 19.86 -15.44
CA ALA A 953 20.78 20.74 -15.29
C ALA A 953 21.88 20.07 -14.47
N THR A 954 23.11 20.55 -14.64
CA THR A 954 24.24 20.20 -13.77
C THR A 954 24.15 21.03 -12.50
N LEU A 955 24.04 20.35 -11.35
CA LEU A 955 23.70 20.99 -10.08
C LEU A 955 24.96 21.19 -9.23
N ILE A 956 25.25 22.46 -8.90
CA ILE A 956 26.39 22.85 -8.06
C ILE A 956 25.85 23.41 -6.75
N VAL A 957 26.34 22.92 -5.61
CA VAL A 957 25.90 23.38 -4.27
C VAL A 957 27.07 23.98 -3.50
N LEU A 958 26.98 25.28 -3.19
CA LEU A 958 27.88 26.00 -2.30
C LEU A 958 27.40 25.81 -0.85
N ALA A 959 28.02 24.87 -0.14
CA ALA A 959 27.59 24.43 1.18
C ALA A 959 28.42 25.11 2.27
N HIS A 960 27.84 26.07 2.98
CA HIS A 960 28.49 26.65 4.15
C HIS A 960 28.22 25.77 5.38
N TRP A 961 29.27 25.16 5.94
CA TRP A 961 29.16 24.12 6.96
C TRP A 961 30.48 23.90 7.73
N GLY A 962 30.50 22.92 8.63
CA GLY A 962 31.71 22.56 9.36
C GLY A 962 31.97 23.47 10.55
N LEU A 963 33.13 23.26 11.18
CA LEU A 963 33.54 23.97 12.38
C LEU A 963 34.82 24.75 12.09
N ASP A 964 34.92 25.97 12.60
CA ASP A 964 36.05 26.87 12.42
C ASP A 964 37.37 26.15 12.75
N TYR A 965 38.30 26.16 11.79
CA TYR A 965 39.64 25.58 11.87
C TYR A 965 39.62 24.11 12.30
N ARG A 966 38.79 23.31 11.64
CA ARG A 966 38.77 21.84 11.79
C ARG A 966 38.64 21.15 10.45
N TRP A 967 39.29 19.99 10.34
CA TRP A 967 39.08 19.05 9.24
C TRP A 967 37.66 18.49 9.22
N THR A 968 37.30 17.88 8.09
CA THR A 968 35.96 17.39 7.79
C THR A 968 35.40 16.45 8.84
N THR A 969 34.21 16.80 9.33
CA THR A 969 33.49 16.02 10.35
C THR A 969 32.60 14.94 9.73
N ALA A 970 32.23 13.92 10.51
CA ALA A 970 31.26 12.90 10.09
C ALA A 970 29.91 13.52 9.66
N GLY A 971 29.47 14.59 10.33
CA GLY A 971 28.25 15.32 9.97
C GLY A 971 28.31 15.93 8.57
N GLN A 972 29.45 16.53 8.19
CA GLN A 972 29.65 17.04 6.82
C GLN A 972 29.62 15.90 5.79
N ARG A 973 30.22 14.74 6.08
CA ARG A 973 30.17 13.58 5.17
C ARG A 973 28.73 13.06 4.98
N ILE A 974 27.94 13.03 6.04
CA ILE A 974 26.51 12.66 5.98
C ILE A 974 25.72 13.66 5.12
N LEU A 975 25.92 14.97 5.33
CA LEU A 975 25.25 16.00 4.52
C LEU A 975 25.68 15.97 3.05
N ALA A 976 26.97 15.74 2.78
CA ALA A 976 27.47 15.58 1.42
C ALA A 976 26.81 14.39 0.71
N LYS A 977 26.68 13.24 1.40
CA LYS A 977 25.92 12.08 0.90
C LYS A 977 24.46 12.43 0.63
N GLN A 978 23.82 13.20 1.52
CA GLN A 978 22.41 13.59 1.35
C GLN A 978 22.18 14.55 0.17
N LEU A 979 23.11 15.47 -0.07
CA LEU A 979 23.10 16.36 -1.25
C LEU A 979 23.36 15.57 -2.54
N SER A 980 24.30 14.62 -2.49
CA SER A 980 24.55 13.67 -3.57
C SER A 980 23.27 12.88 -3.90
N ASP A 981 22.63 12.27 -2.90
CA ASP A 981 21.34 11.56 -3.04
C ASP A 981 20.19 12.47 -3.52
N ALA A 982 20.31 13.78 -3.35
CA ALA A 982 19.34 14.75 -3.86
C ALA A 982 19.60 15.15 -5.32
N GLY A 983 20.76 14.79 -5.89
CA GLY A 983 21.10 15.02 -7.29
C GLY A 983 22.22 16.05 -7.53
N ALA A 984 22.91 16.53 -6.48
CA ALA A 984 24.05 17.43 -6.66
C ALA A 984 25.18 16.75 -7.47
N ASP A 985 25.77 17.45 -8.43
CA ASP A 985 26.90 16.96 -9.24
C ASP A 985 28.25 17.43 -8.67
N LEU A 986 28.30 18.66 -8.15
CA LEU A 986 29.47 19.24 -7.48
C LEU A 986 29.04 19.93 -6.18
N ILE A 987 29.75 19.66 -5.09
CA ILE A 987 29.54 20.31 -3.80
C ILE A 987 30.84 21.04 -3.41
N ILE A 988 30.75 22.35 -3.22
CA ILE A 988 31.88 23.20 -2.81
C ILE A 988 31.57 23.73 -1.41
N GLY A 989 32.31 23.25 -0.43
CA GLY A 989 32.14 23.62 0.97
C GLY A 989 32.90 24.88 1.34
N SER A 990 32.41 25.61 2.35
CA SER A 990 33.13 26.69 3.03
C SER A 990 32.71 26.78 4.52
N GLY A 991 33.30 27.68 5.31
CA GLY A 991 32.98 27.86 6.74
C GLY A 991 34.03 27.40 7.76
N PRO A 992 34.86 26.36 7.52
CA PRO A 992 35.99 26.08 8.41
C PRO A 992 37.12 27.12 8.36
N HIS A 993 37.05 28.12 7.46
CA HIS A 993 38.07 29.14 7.22
C HIS A 993 39.44 28.62 6.75
N MET A 994 39.56 27.34 6.38
CA MET A 994 40.79 26.71 5.87
C MET A 994 40.51 25.78 4.68
N ALA A 995 41.50 25.55 3.84
CA ALA A 995 41.45 24.58 2.75
C ALA A 995 41.21 23.15 3.29
N GLY A 996 40.20 22.46 2.73
CA GLY A 996 39.81 21.10 3.09
C GLY A 996 40.10 20.09 1.97
N GLU A 997 40.00 18.81 2.28
CA GLU A 997 40.18 17.74 1.29
C GLU A 997 39.00 17.65 0.30
N ALA A 998 39.25 16.99 -0.83
CA ALA A 998 38.22 16.65 -1.81
C ALA A 998 38.07 15.13 -1.96
N ALA A 999 36.84 14.68 -2.18
CA ALA A 999 36.50 13.27 -2.33
C ALA A 999 35.33 13.05 -3.31
N GLN A 1000 35.28 11.87 -3.91
CA GLN A 1000 34.13 11.40 -4.68
C GLN A 1000 33.11 10.77 -3.72
N VAL A 1001 31.85 11.20 -3.78
CA VAL A 1001 30.73 10.67 -2.99
C VAL A 1001 29.61 10.26 -3.94
N ASP A 1002 29.54 8.96 -4.23
CA ASP A 1002 28.72 8.40 -5.32
C ASP A 1002 29.02 9.12 -6.63
N GLN A 1003 28.03 9.76 -7.26
CA GLN A 1003 28.20 10.56 -8.48
C GLN A 1003 28.75 11.98 -8.25
N SER A 1004 28.79 12.48 -7.02
CA SER A 1004 29.17 13.88 -6.74
C SER A 1004 30.65 14.03 -6.43
N LEU A 1005 31.28 15.05 -7.01
CA LEU A 1005 32.56 15.55 -6.51
C LEU A 1005 32.32 16.49 -5.32
N VAL A 1006 33.02 16.28 -4.21
CA VAL A 1006 32.88 17.10 -2.99
C VAL A 1006 34.22 17.70 -2.62
N ILE A 1007 34.28 19.04 -2.56
CA ILE A 1007 35.38 19.79 -1.95
C ILE A 1007 34.87 20.24 -0.59
N TYR A 1008 35.38 19.70 0.51
CA TYR A 1008 34.77 19.92 1.82
C TYR A 1008 34.95 21.34 2.37
N SER A 1009 36.01 22.03 1.96
CA SER A 1009 36.22 23.43 2.29
C SER A 1009 37.17 24.12 1.31
N ILE A 1010 36.79 25.29 0.82
CA ILE A 1010 37.68 26.20 0.06
C ILE A 1010 38.31 27.28 0.93
N GLY A 1011 37.93 27.37 2.21
CA GLY A 1011 38.51 28.30 3.17
C GLY A 1011 38.30 29.78 2.83
N ASN A 1012 39.16 30.64 3.40
CA ASN A 1012 39.07 32.08 3.20
C ASN A 1012 39.52 32.50 1.79
N GLY A 1013 38.76 33.40 1.17
CA GLY A 1013 39.17 34.17 0.01
C GLY A 1013 39.81 35.48 0.45
N VAL A 1014 38.98 36.50 0.71
CA VAL A 1014 39.38 37.79 1.30
C VAL A 1014 38.67 37.94 2.64
N PHE A 1015 39.28 37.51 3.75
CA PHE A 1015 38.63 37.52 5.05
C PHE A 1015 39.49 38.22 6.10
N ASN A 1016 39.18 39.46 6.46
CA ASN A 1016 40.08 40.35 7.21
C ASN A 1016 40.03 40.19 8.75
N SER A 1017 39.97 38.93 9.22
CA SER A 1017 40.22 38.56 10.62
C SER A 1017 41.72 38.30 10.85
N ASN A 1018 42.17 38.16 12.10
CA ASN A 1018 43.56 37.80 12.37
C ASN A 1018 43.87 36.31 12.06
N GLY A 1019 42.84 35.47 11.96
CA GLY A 1019 42.96 34.02 11.90
C GLY A 1019 43.37 33.37 13.24
N GLU A 1020 42.98 32.11 13.45
CA GLU A 1020 43.36 31.27 14.61
C GLU A 1020 44.23 30.07 14.20
N TYR A 1021 44.80 30.09 13.00
CA TYR A 1021 45.53 28.96 12.41
C TYR A 1021 46.66 28.44 13.31
N GLN A 1022 47.55 29.32 13.76
CA GLN A 1022 48.69 28.93 14.61
C GLN A 1022 48.24 28.44 16.00
N GLU A 1023 47.25 29.11 16.59
CA GLU A 1023 46.70 28.79 17.91
C GLU A 1023 46.03 27.41 17.91
N ARG A 1024 45.50 26.96 16.76
CA ARG A 1024 44.84 25.67 16.59
C ARG A 1024 45.69 24.62 15.86
N GLY A 1025 46.91 24.97 15.47
CA GLY A 1025 47.81 24.08 14.71
C GLY A 1025 47.27 23.69 13.33
N MET A 1026 46.48 24.56 12.69
CA MET A 1026 45.82 24.31 11.41
C MET A 1026 46.50 25.05 10.25
N PRO A 1027 46.44 24.53 9.02
CA PRO A 1027 47.06 25.16 7.86
C PRO A 1027 46.32 26.44 7.42
N ALA A 1028 47.08 27.49 7.10
CA ALA A 1028 46.56 28.81 6.71
C ALA A 1028 46.46 28.98 5.19
N TYR A 1029 45.70 28.09 4.57
CA TYR A 1029 45.47 28.09 3.12
C TYR A 1029 43.98 28.21 2.80
N GLY A 1030 43.68 28.76 1.63
CA GLY A 1030 42.38 28.72 0.97
C GLY A 1030 42.52 28.29 -0.48
N PHE A 1031 41.40 28.12 -1.18
CA PHE A 1031 41.35 27.82 -2.61
C PHE A 1031 40.51 28.85 -3.36
N ILE A 1032 41.00 29.25 -4.53
CA ILE A 1032 40.17 29.77 -5.62
C ILE A 1032 39.87 28.59 -6.53
N VAL A 1033 38.59 28.28 -6.74
CA VAL A 1033 38.16 27.16 -7.60
C VAL A 1033 37.83 27.71 -8.98
N ARG A 1034 38.44 27.15 -10.03
CA ARG A 1034 38.04 27.41 -11.42
C ARG A 1034 37.45 26.14 -12.02
N LEU A 1035 36.27 26.30 -12.60
CA LEU A 1035 35.51 25.23 -13.23
C LEU A 1035 35.41 25.54 -14.73
N PHE A 1036 36.06 24.71 -15.54
CA PHE A 1036 36.01 24.80 -17.00
C PHE A 1036 34.91 23.88 -17.48
N VAL A 1037 33.85 24.47 -18.02
CA VAL A 1037 32.61 23.79 -18.41
C VAL A 1037 32.29 23.98 -19.88
N GLY A 1038 31.42 23.11 -20.41
CA GLY A 1038 31.18 23.03 -21.84
C GLY A 1038 32.34 22.37 -22.59
N GLY A 1039 32.23 22.27 -23.91
CA GLY A 1039 33.18 21.54 -24.74
C GLY A 1039 33.36 20.06 -24.33
N THR A 1040 34.36 19.37 -24.89
CA THR A 1040 34.52 17.91 -24.72
C THR A 1040 35.43 17.51 -23.56
N GLN A 1041 36.12 18.45 -22.92
CA GLN A 1041 37.08 18.18 -21.83
C GLN A 1041 36.86 19.08 -20.61
N PRO A 1042 35.72 18.92 -19.91
CA PRO A 1042 35.47 19.69 -18.70
C PRO A 1042 36.45 19.28 -17.60
N HIS A 1043 36.93 20.26 -16.83
CA HIS A 1043 37.87 20.03 -15.75
C HIS A 1043 37.76 21.09 -14.66
N ILE A 1044 38.29 20.77 -13.48
CA ILE A 1044 38.34 21.66 -12.32
C ILE A 1044 39.78 21.96 -11.93
N GLN A 1045 40.02 23.17 -11.42
CA GLN A 1045 41.29 23.61 -10.85
C GLN A 1045 41.06 24.19 -9.45
N LEU A 1046 41.90 23.80 -8.50
CA LEU A 1046 42.04 24.45 -7.20
C LEU A 1046 43.35 25.24 -7.20
N LEU A 1047 43.23 26.55 -7.07
CA LEU A 1047 44.34 27.50 -6.99
C LEU A 1047 44.57 27.86 -5.51
N PRO A 1048 45.55 27.25 -4.83
CA PRO A 1048 45.83 27.54 -3.44
C PRO A 1048 46.34 28.96 -3.21
N ILE A 1049 45.79 29.60 -2.20
CA ILE A 1049 46.20 30.92 -1.70
C ILE A 1049 46.62 30.84 -0.23
N PHE A 1050 47.60 31.64 0.15
CA PHE A 1050 48.05 31.78 1.53
C PHE A 1050 47.23 32.86 2.25
N THR A 1051 46.64 32.50 3.39
CA THR A 1051 45.60 33.30 4.08
C THR A 1051 45.93 33.60 5.54
N ASP A 1052 47.19 33.42 5.96
CA ASP A 1052 47.67 33.84 7.29
C ASP A 1052 47.77 35.37 7.35
N ASN A 1053 46.68 36.03 7.73
CA ASN A 1053 46.56 37.47 7.69
C ASN A 1053 47.56 38.23 8.59
N LYS A 1054 48.07 37.59 9.67
CA LYS A 1054 49.14 38.17 10.48
C LYS A 1054 50.46 38.29 9.71
N LYS A 1055 50.66 37.48 8.67
CA LYS A 1055 51.85 37.48 7.81
C LYS A 1055 51.65 38.21 6.49
N THR A 1056 50.44 38.17 5.94
CA THR A 1056 50.13 38.83 4.66
C THR A 1056 49.62 40.25 4.83
N PHE A 1057 49.47 40.72 6.07
CA PHE A 1057 48.83 42.00 6.39
C PHE A 1057 47.42 42.10 5.77
N TRP A 1058 46.65 41.00 5.82
CA TRP A 1058 45.30 40.90 5.23
C TRP A 1058 45.24 41.03 3.70
N GLN A 1059 46.33 40.73 3.00
CA GLN A 1059 46.38 40.60 1.54
C GLN A 1059 46.68 39.15 1.13
N PRO A 1060 45.67 38.26 1.02
CA PRO A 1060 45.86 36.90 0.52
C PRO A 1060 46.63 36.90 -0.80
N ARG A 1061 47.45 35.88 -1.02
CA ARG A 1061 48.31 35.78 -2.21
C ARG A 1061 48.45 34.33 -2.67
N PRO A 1062 48.83 34.06 -3.93
CA PRO A 1062 49.19 32.72 -4.36
C PRO A 1062 50.26 32.10 -3.45
N VAL A 1063 50.16 30.80 -3.22
CA VAL A 1063 51.19 30.05 -2.48
C VAL A 1063 52.47 29.93 -3.31
N ASN A 1064 53.62 29.87 -2.64
CA ASN A 1064 54.88 29.46 -3.27
C ASN A 1064 55.02 27.92 -3.29
N LYS A 1065 56.05 27.38 -3.95
CA LYS A 1065 56.30 25.93 -4.07
C LYS A 1065 56.43 25.20 -2.72
N THR A 1066 57.06 25.85 -1.73
CA THR A 1066 57.24 25.27 -0.38
C THR A 1066 55.91 25.18 0.36
N GLU A 1067 55.13 26.27 0.33
CA GLU A 1067 53.78 26.34 0.89
C GLU A 1067 52.84 25.34 0.20
N PHE A 1068 52.94 25.20 -1.13
CA PHE A 1068 52.16 24.22 -1.87
C PHE A 1068 52.48 22.79 -1.45
N SER A 1069 53.76 22.44 -1.32
CA SER A 1069 54.20 21.12 -0.87
C SER A 1069 53.69 20.79 0.55
N ALA A 1070 53.67 21.78 1.45
CA ALA A 1070 53.12 21.63 2.79
C ALA A 1070 51.60 21.38 2.75
N LEU A 1071 50.86 22.14 1.94
CA LEU A 1071 49.42 21.93 1.73
C LEU A 1071 49.13 20.52 1.19
N LEU A 1072 49.85 20.07 0.15
CA LEU A 1072 49.67 18.73 -0.41
C LEU A 1072 49.86 17.63 0.64
N THR A 1073 50.86 17.79 1.51
CA THR A 1073 51.12 16.85 2.61
C THR A 1073 49.89 16.73 3.52
N HIS A 1074 49.29 17.85 3.90
CA HIS A 1074 48.08 17.85 4.73
C HIS A 1074 46.88 17.21 4.02
N LEU A 1075 46.65 17.53 2.75
CA LEU A 1075 45.53 16.98 1.98
C LEU A 1075 45.64 15.46 1.79
N ILE A 1076 46.85 14.96 1.49
CA ILE A 1076 47.12 13.52 1.37
C ILE A 1076 46.88 12.82 2.71
N GLN A 1077 47.30 13.43 3.83
CA GLN A 1077 47.02 12.88 5.17
C GLN A 1077 45.52 12.79 5.49
N GLN A 1078 44.69 13.66 4.91
CA GLN A 1078 43.23 13.58 5.02
C GLN A 1078 42.60 12.62 3.99
N GLY A 1079 43.40 11.95 3.17
CA GLY A 1079 42.95 10.96 2.20
C GLY A 1079 42.57 11.53 0.83
N MET A 1080 43.00 12.77 0.50
CA MET A 1080 42.80 13.31 -0.84
C MET A 1080 43.68 12.55 -1.85
N PRO A 1081 43.12 12.00 -2.94
CA PRO A 1081 43.88 11.25 -3.94
C PRO A 1081 44.65 12.22 -4.85
N VAL A 1082 45.82 12.66 -4.40
CA VAL A 1082 46.73 13.50 -5.17
C VAL A 1082 47.78 12.64 -5.86
N ILE A 1083 47.87 12.76 -7.17
CA ILE A 1083 48.84 12.06 -8.03
C ILE A 1083 49.98 13.01 -8.37
N ARG A 1084 51.20 12.47 -8.34
CA ARG A 1084 52.43 13.20 -8.71
C ARG A 1084 52.61 13.20 -10.22
N GLU A 1085 53.41 14.14 -10.70
CA GLU A 1085 53.74 14.31 -12.11
C GLU A 1085 54.42 13.03 -12.65
N GLY A 1086 53.79 12.36 -13.63
CA GLY A 1086 54.27 11.11 -14.23
C GLY A 1086 53.53 9.83 -13.79
N GLU A 1087 52.64 9.90 -12.81
CA GLU A 1087 51.81 8.77 -12.37
C GLU A 1087 50.54 8.63 -13.25
N THR A 1088 50.15 7.39 -13.59
CA THR A 1088 49.03 7.10 -14.51
C THR A 1088 47.68 6.90 -13.82
N ASP A 1089 47.61 7.07 -12.50
CA ASP A 1089 46.37 6.86 -11.73
C ASP A 1089 45.33 7.96 -11.97
N THR A 1090 44.09 7.70 -11.54
CA THR A 1090 42.97 8.65 -11.58
C THR A 1090 42.90 9.45 -10.28
N GLY A 1091 43.02 10.78 -10.35
CA GLY A 1091 43.00 11.65 -9.17
C GLY A 1091 43.34 13.11 -9.46
N TRP A 1092 43.63 13.89 -8.41
CA TRP A 1092 44.03 15.29 -8.51
C TRP A 1092 45.51 15.41 -8.88
N ARG A 1093 45.81 16.01 -10.03
CA ARG A 1093 47.18 16.26 -10.48
C ARG A 1093 47.69 17.56 -9.88
N ALA A 1094 48.80 17.49 -9.15
CA ALA A 1094 49.51 18.68 -8.68
C ALA A 1094 50.44 19.20 -9.78
N LEU A 1095 50.27 20.46 -10.18
CA LEU A 1095 51.04 21.10 -11.25
C LEU A 1095 51.66 22.41 -10.76
N THR A 1096 52.80 22.79 -11.33
CA THR A 1096 53.35 24.13 -11.20
C THR A 1096 53.73 24.68 -12.56
N ILE A 1097 52.89 25.56 -13.11
CA ILE A 1097 53.05 26.13 -14.45
C ILE A 1097 53.29 27.62 -14.31
N ASN A 1098 54.35 28.16 -14.90
CA ASN A 1098 54.69 29.61 -14.83
C ASN A 1098 54.71 30.18 -13.39
N ASN A 1099 55.25 29.41 -12.42
CA ASN A 1099 55.24 29.69 -10.98
C ASN A 1099 53.84 29.71 -10.30
N GLU A 1100 52.77 29.34 -10.99
CA GLU A 1100 51.45 29.13 -10.39
C GLU A 1100 51.28 27.67 -9.99
N CYS A 1101 51.07 27.42 -8.69
CA CYS A 1101 50.80 26.11 -8.14
C CYS A 1101 49.30 25.81 -8.22
N MET A 1102 48.91 24.62 -8.68
CA MET A 1102 47.49 24.24 -8.79
C MET A 1102 47.27 22.73 -8.64
N LEU A 1103 46.06 22.36 -8.24
CA LEU A 1103 45.54 21.00 -8.32
C LEU A 1103 44.49 20.94 -9.43
N THR A 1104 44.56 19.98 -10.34
CA THR A 1104 43.58 19.83 -11.42
C THR A 1104 43.08 18.40 -11.57
N MET A 1105 41.82 18.26 -11.99
CA MET A 1105 41.21 16.96 -12.25
C MET A 1105 40.18 17.06 -13.38
N PRO A 1106 40.09 16.07 -14.29
CA PRO A 1106 39.00 16.00 -15.25
C PRO A 1106 37.65 15.82 -14.54
N LEU A 1107 36.58 16.29 -15.15
CA LEU A 1107 35.21 16.12 -14.66
C LEU A 1107 34.43 15.15 -15.54
N SER A 1108 33.30 14.67 -15.00
CA SER A 1108 32.37 13.82 -15.74
C SER A 1108 31.70 14.57 -16.90
N GLU A 1109 31.16 13.82 -17.85
CA GLU A 1109 30.50 14.34 -19.06
C GLU A 1109 29.30 15.24 -18.76
N CYS A 1110 28.70 15.17 -17.56
CA CYS A 1110 27.62 16.11 -17.21
C CYS A 1110 28.10 17.57 -17.12
N PHE A 1111 29.42 17.82 -17.05
CA PHE A 1111 30.00 19.16 -17.12
C PHE A 1111 30.42 19.58 -18.55
N GLY A 1112 30.28 18.69 -19.56
CA GLY A 1112 30.73 18.90 -20.93
C GLY A 1112 29.64 18.63 -21.99
N GLU A 1113 29.98 18.77 -23.26
CA GLU A 1113 29.16 18.34 -24.40
C GLU A 1113 29.42 16.86 -24.69
N SER A 1114 28.33 16.12 -24.97
CA SER A 1114 28.38 14.72 -25.41
C SER A 1114 28.76 14.60 -26.88
#